data_AF-A0ABD3PBT3-F1
#
_entry.id   AF-A0ABD3PBT3-F1
#
_cell.length_a   1.000
_cell.length_b   1.000
_cell.length_c   1.000
_cell.angle_alpha   90.00
_cell.angle_beta   90.00
_cell.angle_gamma   90.00
#
_symmetry.space_group_name_H-M   'P 1'
#
loop_
_entity.id
_entity.type
_entity.pdbx_description
1 polymer ?
#
loop_
_entity_poly.entity_id
_entity_poly.type
_entity_poly.pdbx_seq_one_letter_code
_entity_poly.pdbx_strand_id
1 'polypeptide(L)'
;MMEMINNQNPGLRRRFVPEQAFHFEDYTNSQLEKILLECCRSKHYQPSLEFREKALKKLEMQRRSEAHFGNAGSVQNLLKEAVSRATSQRKCAPYGSLKLESGDIELPGDDDKCVDLFEELRDLYRLENVIEELQKIKSQFDLAADEGEERPLVGHFVFSGAPGTGKTTVARCLGRILHRCGIIARPEVHETSGLKLTGEYSGQTKQVVEEHLVKAKGGILFIDEAYELGKGAYGSEACAALVEAMTNDNKYGGLVIIIAGYHANIQSMLDTNQGLKSRFNRFIDFPDWHSSDCTKFFQSKICANNISLEEPEQSMAIIEKGFKTLLPLEGWGNARDVTKFYESVSEYRAQRLHEDRALGNEESLGKIYLKKDITLAFDAMISARMGTGGARMKADARGDPFAELNKLYRMEKVKEKLQQLQDTYIIANQDGEDPPPLGHFIFTGSPGTGKTTVARVMSNILFDLELTARRHVEETSGLMLQGQYLGQTQKVVENILDKAKGGLLFIDEAYTLGQGMFGSEACNTLVAAMTDPRYAGVVVVIAGYPKDIDDMLACNAGFKSRFTHTLDFPDWDVNDCVQCFLERIKMKGFEIADGGADILHKGFGELQALDGFGNARDVDAVWRATCRFRASRVIACNDGRKRFEETDLQQATEELINSRSFAKGKQSMATNATLDQQLQTSQFMESEDLNYNLFEDAPQITQMPEKVEEVRAEEVDTERIDTGEYASQGVLQPANGRDSGVSDAVWAELQMAKQAEEKYLEKCLAEETERMRIQADIEDQLRLEQLATEAYEQKMRELQIQREMEAAKKRQKEKIQERLRAIGKCPMGFVWHDCGNGWRCAGGSHYVSDSELKKSFSYDM
;
A
#
# COMPACT_ATOMS: atom_id res chain seq x y z
N MET A 1 23.32 3.09 35.39
CA MET A 1 24.21 3.90 36.25
C MET A 1 24.85 5.06 35.48
N MET A 2 25.52 4.81 34.36
CA MET A 2 26.11 5.88 33.53
C MET A 2 25.08 6.90 33.04
N GLU A 3 23.90 6.43 32.62
CA GLU A 3 22.79 7.29 32.24
C GLU A 3 22.29 8.17 33.40
N MET A 4 22.26 7.65 34.63
CA MET A 4 21.94 8.43 35.83
C MET A 4 23.02 9.48 36.12
N ILE A 5 24.30 9.11 35.99
CA ILE A 5 25.43 10.03 36.18
C ILE A 5 25.43 11.14 35.12
N ASN A 6 25.04 10.83 33.90
CA ASN A 6 25.06 11.76 32.77
C ASN A 6 23.82 12.65 32.69
N ASN A 7 22.62 12.12 32.99
CA ASN A 7 21.36 12.75 32.62
C ASN A 7 20.51 13.22 33.81
N GLN A 8 20.70 12.67 35.02
CA GLN A 8 19.83 13.03 36.16
C GLN A 8 20.36 14.19 37.01
N ASN A 9 21.68 14.36 37.12
CA ASN A 9 22.25 15.46 37.91
C ASN A 9 23.62 15.91 37.36
N PRO A 10 23.74 17.15 36.86
CA PRO A 10 24.99 17.70 36.32
C PRO A 10 26.16 17.67 37.31
N GLY A 11 25.88 17.69 38.62
CA GLY A 11 26.87 17.61 39.69
C GLY A 11 27.45 16.21 39.90
N LEU A 12 26.75 15.15 39.50
CA LEU A 12 27.26 13.77 39.60
C LEU A 12 28.41 13.54 38.61
N ARG A 13 28.27 14.01 37.37
CA ARG A 13 29.32 13.89 36.34
C ARG A 13 30.64 14.57 36.72
N ARG A 14 30.58 15.64 37.53
CA ARG A 14 31.77 16.33 38.05
C ARG A 14 32.44 15.59 39.21
N ARG A 15 31.69 14.80 39.97
CA ARG A 15 32.17 14.10 41.18
C ARG A 15 32.53 12.64 40.92
N PHE A 16 31.93 12.04 39.90
CA PHE A 16 32.16 10.69 39.44
C PHE A 16 32.59 10.75 37.99
N VAL A 17 33.89 10.92 37.78
CA VAL A 17 34.53 10.93 36.45
C VAL A 17 34.48 9.51 35.92
N PRO A 18 33.66 9.20 34.90
CA PRO A 18 33.42 7.81 34.52
C PRO A 18 34.67 7.12 33.96
N GLU A 19 35.61 7.88 33.41
CA GLU A 19 36.91 7.38 32.93
C GLU A 19 37.82 6.89 34.06
N GLN A 20 37.52 7.25 35.32
CA GLN A 20 38.26 6.81 36.51
C GLN A 20 37.59 5.63 37.23
N ALA A 21 36.49 5.09 36.70
CA ALA A 21 35.81 3.96 37.32
C ALA A 21 36.65 2.69 37.18
N PHE A 22 36.82 1.97 38.30
CA PHE A 22 37.39 0.62 38.26
C PHE A 22 36.39 -0.33 37.58
N HIS A 23 36.78 -0.88 36.42
CA HIS A 23 36.01 -1.89 35.72
C HIS A 23 36.47 -3.28 36.19
N PHE A 24 35.54 -4.04 36.77
CA PHE A 24 35.78 -5.44 37.11
C PHE A 24 35.17 -6.30 36.01
N GLU A 25 36.00 -7.10 35.37
CA GLU A 25 35.55 -8.08 34.38
C GLU A 25 34.76 -9.21 35.05
N ASP A 26 33.86 -9.82 34.28
CA ASP A 26 33.13 -11.01 34.72
C ASP A 26 34.10 -12.17 34.97
N TYR A 27 33.77 -13.02 35.94
CA TYR A 27 34.58 -14.20 36.22
C TYR A 27 34.54 -15.19 35.05
N THR A 28 35.72 -15.71 34.71
CA THR A 28 35.87 -16.84 33.77
C THR A 28 35.21 -18.11 34.32
N ASN A 29 34.91 -19.09 33.46
CA ASN A 29 34.29 -20.34 33.88
C ASN A 29 35.12 -21.06 34.96
N SER A 30 36.46 -21.04 34.87
CA SER A 30 37.35 -21.62 35.90
C SER A 30 37.28 -20.85 37.23
N GLN A 31 37.15 -19.53 37.20
CA GLN A 31 36.98 -18.72 38.41
C GLN A 31 35.60 -18.95 39.04
N LEU A 32 34.54 -19.04 38.23
CA LEU A 32 33.19 -19.37 38.70
C LEU A 32 33.14 -20.77 39.33
N GLU A 33 33.87 -21.75 38.77
CA GLU A 33 34.00 -23.09 39.35
C GLU A 33 34.66 -23.03 40.73
N LYS A 34 35.76 -22.29 40.86
CA LYS A 34 36.43 -22.10 42.15
C LYS A 34 35.49 -21.47 43.18
N ILE A 35 34.74 -20.44 42.80
CA ILE A 35 33.76 -19.77 43.68
C ILE A 35 32.64 -20.74 44.08
N LEU A 36 32.14 -21.55 43.14
CA LEU A 36 31.13 -22.59 43.40
C LEU A 36 31.65 -23.58 44.45
N LEU A 37 32.86 -24.10 44.28
CA LEU A 37 33.49 -25.04 45.21
C LEU A 37 33.75 -24.43 46.59
N GLU A 38 34.19 -23.17 46.66
CA GLU A 38 34.38 -22.43 47.90
C GLU A 38 33.05 -22.24 48.65
N CYS A 39 31.99 -21.88 47.92
CA CYS A 39 30.64 -21.74 48.46
C CYS A 39 30.09 -23.08 48.97
N CYS A 40 30.30 -24.17 48.24
CA CYS A 40 29.92 -25.52 48.69
C CYS A 40 30.70 -25.92 49.95
N ARG A 41 32.02 -25.69 49.98
CA ARG A 41 32.88 -26.04 51.13
C ARG A 41 32.46 -25.30 52.40
N SER A 42 32.20 -24.00 52.31
CA SER A 42 31.80 -23.19 53.47
C SER A 42 30.46 -23.62 54.09
N LYS A 43 29.58 -24.24 53.31
CA LYS A 43 28.27 -24.75 53.75
C LYS A 43 28.22 -26.28 53.90
N HIS A 44 29.36 -26.94 53.79
CA HIS A 44 29.51 -28.41 53.83
C HIS A 44 28.73 -29.18 52.75
N TYR A 45 28.43 -28.58 51.61
CA TYR A 45 27.82 -29.27 50.47
C TYR A 45 28.86 -30.10 49.70
N GLN A 46 28.45 -31.27 49.21
CA GLN A 46 29.29 -32.18 48.42
C GLN A 46 28.78 -32.25 46.96
N PRO A 47 29.26 -31.38 46.06
CA PRO A 47 28.89 -31.44 44.65
C PRO A 47 29.61 -32.59 43.94
N SER A 48 28.82 -33.44 43.28
CA SER A 48 29.30 -34.44 42.31
C SER A 48 30.00 -33.77 41.12
N LEU A 49 30.75 -34.55 40.34
CA LEU A 49 31.46 -34.03 39.16
C LEU A 49 30.46 -33.56 38.08
N GLU A 50 29.45 -34.38 37.79
CA GLU A 50 28.36 -34.04 36.87
C GLU A 50 27.58 -32.78 37.31
N PHE A 51 27.36 -32.58 38.61
CA PHE A 51 26.73 -31.36 39.11
C PHE A 51 27.56 -30.11 38.78
N ARG A 52 28.90 -30.18 38.89
CA ARG A 52 29.78 -29.04 38.60
C ARG A 52 29.72 -28.66 37.14
N GLU A 53 29.81 -29.65 36.25
CA GLU A 53 29.71 -29.45 34.80
C GLU A 53 28.36 -28.80 34.44
N LYS A 54 27.28 -29.32 35.00
CA LYS A 54 25.92 -28.80 34.78
C LYS A 54 25.73 -27.38 35.35
N ALA A 55 26.33 -27.10 36.51
CA ALA A 55 26.34 -25.77 37.13
C ALA A 55 27.08 -24.74 36.28
N LEU A 56 28.25 -25.10 35.75
CA LEU A 56 29.03 -24.23 34.88
C LEU A 56 28.29 -23.94 33.58
N LYS A 57 27.68 -24.97 32.98
CA LYS A 57 26.85 -24.81 31.78
C LYS A 57 25.68 -23.85 32.03
N LYS A 58 24.98 -23.97 33.18
CA LYS A 58 23.91 -23.05 33.56
C LYS A 58 24.39 -21.61 33.77
N LEU A 59 25.53 -21.42 34.46
CA LEU A 59 26.10 -20.10 34.69
C LEU A 59 26.57 -19.43 33.40
N GLU A 60 27.11 -20.20 32.48
CA GLU A 60 27.50 -19.70 31.16
C GLU A 60 26.29 -19.26 30.34
N MET A 61 25.19 -20.02 30.38
CA MET A 61 23.93 -19.61 29.77
C MET A 61 23.37 -18.33 30.41
N GLN A 62 23.42 -18.20 31.74
CA GLN A 62 23.00 -16.97 32.45
C GLN A 62 23.87 -15.77 32.06
N ARG A 63 25.19 -15.94 31.97
CA ARG A 63 26.12 -14.86 31.57
C ARG A 63 25.79 -14.31 30.18
N ARG A 64 25.40 -15.17 29.24
CA ARG A 64 25.06 -14.76 27.87
C ARG A 64 23.69 -14.06 27.78
N SER A 65 22.81 -14.24 28.75
CA SER A 65 21.38 -13.97 28.59
C SER A 65 20.77 -12.95 29.52
N GLU A 66 21.30 -12.84 30.72
CA GLU A 66 20.85 -11.86 31.67
C GLU A 66 21.43 -10.50 31.28
N ALA A 67 20.59 -9.46 31.34
CA ALA A 67 21.06 -8.09 31.11
C ALA A 67 22.14 -7.69 32.14
N HIS A 68 22.12 -8.31 33.31
CA HIS A 68 23.05 -8.10 34.42
C HIS A 68 23.43 -9.44 35.05
N PHE A 69 24.48 -10.08 34.53
CA PHE A 69 25.04 -11.28 35.16
C PHE A 69 25.66 -10.91 36.51
N GLY A 70 25.16 -11.52 37.58
CA GLY A 70 25.55 -11.19 38.96
C GLY A 70 26.91 -11.73 39.40
N ASN A 71 27.71 -12.33 38.51
CA ASN A 71 29.00 -12.95 38.81
C ASN A 71 28.89 -13.95 39.99
N ALA A 72 29.63 -13.74 41.09
CA ALA A 72 29.55 -14.57 42.28
C ALA A 72 28.12 -14.64 42.87
N GLY A 73 27.31 -13.60 42.67
CA GLY A 73 25.90 -13.60 43.05
C GLY A 73 25.07 -14.64 42.29
N SER A 74 25.34 -14.84 40.99
CA SER A 74 24.69 -15.87 40.18
C SER A 74 25.03 -17.27 40.66
N VAL A 75 26.29 -17.51 41.07
CA VAL A 75 26.72 -18.77 41.72
C VAL A 75 25.94 -19.02 43.02
N GLN A 76 25.77 -17.99 43.84
CA GLN A 76 25.02 -18.10 45.09
C GLN A 76 23.53 -18.38 44.87
N ASN A 77 22.91 -17.75 43.86
CA ASN A 77 21.52 -17.97 43.51
C ASN A 77 21.30 -19.38 42.95
N LEU A 78 22.18 -19.84 42.06
CA LEU A 78 22.17 -21.21 41.54
C LEU A 78 22.27 -22.24 42.69
N LEU A 79 23.17 -22.02 43.65
CA LEU A 79 23.28 -22.91 44.81
C LEU A 79 22.04 -22.88 45.70
N LYS A 80 21.41 -21.71 45.91
CA LYS A 80 20.14 -21.62 46.66
C LYS A 80 19.04 -22.43 45.97
N GLU A 81 18.90 -22.31 44.66
CA GLU A 81 17.94 -23.09 43.86
C GLU A 81 18.23 -24.60 43.95
N ALA A 82 19.48 -25.00 43.73
CA ALA A 82 19.89 -26.39 43.75
C ALA A 82 19.65 -27.04 45.12
N VAL A 83 19.99 -26.34 46.21
CA VAL A 83 19.74 -26.81 47.58
C VAL A 83 18.24 -26.89 47.86
N SER A 84 17.43 -25.92 47.41
CA SER A 84 15.98 -25.96 47.56
C SER A 84 15.36 -27.16 46.83
N ARG A 85 15.85 -27.51 45.63
CA ARG A 85 15.40 -28.70 44.90
C ARG A 85 15.85 -29.98 45.59
N ALA A 86 17.12 -30.09 45.92
CA ALA A 86 17.68 -31.26 46.60
C ALA A 86 16.92 -31.58 47.91
N THR A 87 16.64 -30.56 48.72
CA THR A 87 15.90 -30.73 49.98
C THR A 87 14.44 -31.10 49.75
N SER A 88 13.79 -30.51 48.75
CA SER A 88 12.39 -30.77 48.40
C SER A 88 12.18 -32.17 47.80
N GLN A 89 13.02 -32.58 46.85
CA GLN A 89 12.93 -33.88 46.18
C GLN A 89 13.30 -35.04 47.13
N ARG A 90 14.33 -34.87 47.96
CA ARG A 90 14.84 -35.94 48.83
C ARG A 90 14.32 -35.88 50.27
N LYS A 91 13.43 -34.93 50.57
CA LYS A 91 12.85 -34.69 51.92
C LYS A 91 13.91 -34.63 53.03
N CYS A 92 15.02 -33.97 52.78
CA CYS A 92 16.13 -33.85 53.72
C CYS A 92 16.29 -32.42 54.26
N ALA A 93 16.81 -32.30 55.48
CA ALA A 93 17.04 -30.99 56.09
C ALA A 93 18.20 -30.26 55.38
N PRO A 94 18.13 -28.93 55.18
CA PRO A 94 19.18 -28.15 54.51
C PRO A 94 20.49 -28.04 55.29
N TYR A 95 20.55 -28.57 56.52
CA TYR A 95 21.68 -28.48 57.44
C TYR A 95 22.41 -29.83 57.54
N GLY A 96 23.66 -29.88 57.08
CA GLY A 96 24.50 -31.09 57.06
C GLY A 96 25.24 -31.30 55.73
N SER A 97 25.94 -32.44 55.57
CA SER A 97 26.65 -32.79 54.33
C SER A 97 25.68 -33.18 53.20
N LEU A 98 25.01 -32.18 52.61
CA LEU A 98 24.09 -32.38 51.50
C LEU A 98 24.87 -32.67 50.22
N LYS A 99 24.59 -33.82 49.58
CA LYS A 99 25.15 -34.18 48.28
C LYS A 99 24.37 -33.50 47.17
N LEU A 100 25.05 -32.72 46.34
CA LEU A 100 24.46 -32.07 45.17
C LEU A 100 24.74 -32.91 43.93
N GLU A 101 23.67 -33.32 43.26
CA GLU A 101 23.64 -34.25 42.13
C GLU A 101 23.13 -33.54 40.88
N SER A 102 23.44 -34.05 39.69
CA SER A 102 23.08 -33.43 38.40
C SER A 102 21.58 -33.13 38.26
N GLY A 103 20.70 -33.90 38.91
CA GLY A 103 19.25 -33.66 38.94
C GLY A 103 18.80 -32.43 39.75
N ASP A 104 19.65 -31.82 40.57
CA ASP A 104 19.32 -30.62 41.36
C ASP A 104 19.37 -29.32 40.54
N ILE A 105 20.02 -29.39 39.38
CA ILE A 105 20.14 -28.29 38.43
C ILE A 105 19.28 -28.62 37.23
N GLU A 106 18.26 -27.79 37.00
CA GLU A 106 17.52 -27.79 35.74
C GLU A 106 18.27 -26.93 34.73
N LEU A 107 18.60 -27.54 33.59
CA LEU A 107 18.96 -26.88 32.35
C LEU A 107 17.75 -26.85 31.41
N PRO A 108 17.67 -25.86 30.52
CA PRO A 108 16.75 -25.88 29.39
C PRO A 108 16.83 -27.20 28.62
N GLY A 109 15.75 -28.00 28.63
CA GLY A 109 15.69 -29.28 27.93
C GLY A 109 15.73 -30.55 28.79
N ASP A 110 15.97 -30.43 30.11
CA ASP A 110 15.91 -31.56 31.07
C ASP A 110 14.48 -32.09 31.33
N ASP A 111 13.44 -31.39 30.86
CA ASP A 111 12.07 -31.88 30.93
C ASP A 111 11.92 -33.14 30.05
N ASP A 112 11.80 -34.28 30.73
CA ASP A 112 11.59 -35.64 30.19
C ASP A 112 10.25 -35.81 29.43
N LYS A 113 9.44 -34.73 29.35
CA LYS A 113 8.38 -34.64 28.36
C LYS A 113 9.03 -34.30 27.03
N CYS A 114 9.40 -35.34 26.29
CA CYS A 114 9.60 -35.30 24.86
C CYS A 114 8.26 -34.94 24.18
N VAL A 115 7.75 -33.72 24.41
CA VAL A 115 6.81 -33.10 23.49
C VAL A 115 7.65 -32.90 22.25
N ASP A 116 7.35 -33.68 21.21
CA ASP A 116 7.99 -33.49 19.92
C ASP A 116 7.67 -32.05 19.49
N LEU A 117 8.64 -31.15 19.63
CA LEU A 117 8.48 -29.72 19.33
C LEU A 117 8.06 -29.52 17.85
N PHE A 118 8.27 -30.54 17.02
CA PHE A 118 7.84 -30.56 15.62
C PHE A 118 6.42 -31.11 15.43
N GLU A 119 5.78 -31.72 16.43
CA GLU A 119 4.37 -32.17 16.35
C GLU A 119 3.43 -30.98 16.14
N GLU A 120 3.61 -29.91 16.91
CA GLU A 120 2.86 -28.65 16.73
C GLU A 120 3.11 -28.01 15.34
N LEU A 121 4.25 -28.29 14.71
CA LEU A 121 4.57 -27.82 13.36
C LEU A 121 4.03 -28.75 12.27
N ARG A 122 3.91 -30.06 12.53
CA ARG A 122 3.29 -31.02 11.60
C ARG A 122 1.79 -30.78 11.43
N ASP A 123 1.16 -30.17 12.43
CA ASP A 123 -0.22 -29.69 12.34
C ASP A 123 -0.37 -28.42 11.48
N LEU A 124 0.74 -27.78 11.10
CA LEU A 124 0.75 -26.63 10.20
C LEU A 124 1.00 -27.08 8.76
N TYR A 125 0.22 -26.53 7.85
CA TYR A 125 0.16 -26.96 6.47
C TYR A 125 1.39 -26.53 5.66
N ARG A 126 1.91 -27.47 4.87
CA ARG A 126 2.97 -27.26 3.86
C ARG A 126 4.30 -26.75 4.44
N LEU A 127 4.60 -27.12 5.69
CA LEU A 127 5.85 -26.77 6.37
C LEU A 127 6.87 -27.91 6.35
N GLU A 128 6.72 -28.94 5.51
CA GLU A 128 7.62 -30.10 5.49
C GLU A 128 9.08 -29.68 5.26
N ASN A 129 9.31 -28.81 4.27
CA ASN A 129 10.64 -28.27 3.99
C ASN A 129 11.18 -27.43 5.16
N VAL A 130 10.31 -26.67 5.83
CA VAL A 130 10.70 -25.85 6.99
C VAL A 130 11.08 -26.73 8.17
N ILE A 131 10.31 -27.79 8.42
CA ILE A 131 10.58 -28.78 9.47
C ILE A 131 11.91 -29.48 9.18
N GLU A 132 12.16 -29.89 7.93
CA GLU A 132 13.44 -30.49 7.53
C GLU A 132 14.62 -29.56 7.79
N GLU A 133 14.51 -28.27 7.43
CA GLU A 133 15.56 -27.29 7.71
C GLU A 133 15.78 -27.08 9.21
N LEU A 134 14.71 -26.98 10.00
CA LEU A 134 14.82 -26.87 11.46
C LEU A 134 15.41 -28.14 12.10
N GLN A 135 15.11 -29.32 11.56
CA GLN A 135 15.71 -30.59 11.99
C GLN A 135 17.20 -30.65 11.66
N LYS A 136 17.61 -30.20 10.46
CA LYS A 136 19.04 -30.07 10.10
C LYS A 136 19.75 -29.16 11.08
N ILE A 137 19.19 -27.99 11.36
CA ILE A 137 19.74 -27.03 12.33
C ILE A 137 19.89 -27.69 13.70
N LYS A 138 18.84 -28.35 14.20
CA LYS A 138 18.88 -29.07 15.48
C LYS A 138 20.00 -30.13 15.49
N SER A 139 20.08 -30.96 14.46
CA SER A 139 21.08 -32.03 14.36
C SER A 139 22.52 -31.51 14.32
N GLN A 140 22.77 -30.39 13.65
CA GLN A 140 24.09 -29.73 13.63
C GLN A 140 24.50 -29.28 15.02
N PHE A 141 23.56 -28.76 15.81
CA PHE A 141 23.83 -28.31 17.17
C PHE A 141 23.97 -29.45 18.17
N ASP A 142 23.16 -30.50 18.04
CA ASP A 142 23.25 -31.70 18.88
C ASP A 142 24.63 -32.38 18.64
N LEU A 143 25.06 -32.53 17.38
CA LEU A 143 26.37 -33.10 17.04
C LEU A 143 27.55 -32.28 17.59
N ALA A 144 27.54 -30.95 17.40
CA ALA A 144 28.59 -30.08 17.92
C ALA A 144 28.65 -30.11 19.47
N ALA A 145 27.50 -30.29 20.13
CA ALA A 145 27.44 -30.44 21.57
C ALA A 145 28.01 -31.77 22.06
N ASP A 146 27.77 -32.87 21.32
CA ASP A 146 28.25 -34.21 21.64
C ASP A 146 29.76 -34.37 21.37
N GLU A 147 30.27 -33.77 20.29
CA GLU A 147 31.69 -33.82 19.90
C GLU A 147 32.56 -32.83 20.69
N GLY A 148 31.96 -31.94 21.49
CA GLY A 148 32.65 -30.93 22.26
C GLY A 148 33.31 -29.84 21.40
N GLU A 149 32.88 -29.71 20.15
CA GLU A 149 33.37 -28.70 19.21
C GLU A 149 32.81 -27.30 19.52
N GLU A 150 33.45 -26.28 18.95
CA GLU A 150 32.94 -24.92 19.02
C GLU A 150 31.57 -24.85 18.32
N ARG A 151 30.55 -24.39 19.05
CA ARG A 151 29.17 -24.41 18.53
C ARG A 151 29.05 -23.53 17.28
N PRO A 152 28.38 -24.00 16.22
CA PRO A 152 28.17 -23.22 15.02
C PRO A 152 27.46 -21.88 15.31
N LEU A 153 27.76 -20.85 14.53
CA LEU A 153 26.97 -19.61 14.56
C LEU A 153 25.58 -19.89 13.94
N VAL A 154 24.53 -19.59 14.70
CA VAL A 154 23.12 -19.77 14.27
C VAL A 154 22.75 -18.75 13.20
N GLY A 155 23.41 -17.60 13.19
CA GLY A 155 23.11 -16.51 12.28
C GLY A 155 21.72 -15.92 12.50
N HIS A 156 21.22 -15.23 11.48
CA HIS A 156 19.91 -14.57 11.47
C HIS A 156 19.06 -15.10 10.32
N PHE A 157 17.74 -15.09 10.52
CA PHE A 157 16.80 -15.74 9.61
C PHE A 157 15.98 -14.75 8.80
N VAL A 158 15.65 -15.15 7.59
CA VAL A 158 14.72 -14.46 6.69
C VAL A 158 13.52 -15.36 6.46
N PHE A 159 12.34 -14.91 6.84
CA PHE A 159 11.09 -15.63 6.66
C PHE A 159 10.30 -14.99 5.51
N SER A 160 10.26 -15.66 4.37
CA SER A 160 9.66 -15.12 3.14
C SER A 160 8.35 -15.85 2.82
N GLY A 161 7.27 -15.11 2.57
CA GLY A 161 5.99 -15.69 2.13
C GLY A 161 4.80 -14.79 2.45
N ALA A 162 3.61 -15.09 1.92
CA ALA A 162 2.42 -14.26 2.11
C ALA A 162 1.91 -14.25 3.58
N PRO A 163 1.07 -13.28 3.98
CA PRO A 163 0.50 -13.24 5.32
C PRO A 163 -0.26 -14.53 5.67
N GLY A 164 -0.25 -14.90 6.96
CA GLY A 164 -1.03 -16.04 7.45
C GLY A 164 -0.47 -17.42 7.11
N THR A 165 0.75 -17.54 6.56
CA THR A 165 1.40 -18.85 6.29
C THR A 165 2.01 -19.52 7.53
N GLY A 166 1.98 -18.87 8.71
CA GLY A 166 2.46 -19.46 9.97
C GLY A 166 3.87 -19.03 10.41
N LYS A 167 4.46 -18.00 9.78
CA LYS A 167 5.78 -17.44 10.11
C LYS A 167 6.02 -17.21 11.61
N THR A 168 5.11 -16.51 12.28
CA THR A 168 5.21 -16.21 13.71
C THR A 168 5.14 -17.49 14.57
N THR A 169 4.31 -18.46 14.17
CA THR A 169 4.21 -19.74 14.87
C THR A 169 5.51 -20.54 14.77
N VAL A 170 6.13 -20.56 13.58
CA VAL A 170 7.45 -21.18 13.38
C VAL A 170 8.53 -20.46 14.17
N ALA A 171 8.52 -19.13 14.24
CA ALA A 171 9.48 -18.37 15.04
C ALA A 171 9.43 -18.74 16.52
N ARG A 172 8.23 -18.93 17.09
CA ARG A 172 8.06 -19.39 18.49
C ARG A 172 8.52 -20.82 18.70
N CYS A 173 8.31 -21.70 17.72
CA CYS A 173 8.86 -23.06 17.79
C CYS A 173 10.39 -23.05 17.72
N LEU A 174 10.97 -22.29 16.79
CA LEU A 174 12.41 -22.09 16.67
C LEU A 174 13.01 -21.56 17.99
N GLY A 175 12.35 -20.63 18.67
CA GLY A 175 12.76 -20.15 19.99
C GLY A 175 12.87 -21.28 21.03
N ARG A 176 11.85 -22.15 21.10
CA ARG A 176 11.90 -23.34 21.99
C ARG A 176 13.00 -24.32 21.62
N ILE A 177 13.22 -24.56 20.32
CA ILE A 177 14.27 -25.45 19.82
C ILE A 177 15.65 -24.90 20.20
N LEU A 178 15.94 -23.64 19.85
CA LEU A 178 17.22 -23.00 20.14
C LEU A 178 17.49 -22.91 21.64
N HIS A 179 16.45 -22.67 22.45
CA HIS A 179 16.55 -22.66 23.90
C HIS A 179 16.91 -24.04 24.46
N ARG A 180 16.28 -25.11 23.94
CA ARG A 180 16.57 -26.50 24.32
C ARG A 180 17.98 -26.95 23.92
N CYS A 181 18.48 -26.48 22.77
CA CYS A 181 19.88 -26.68 22.37
C CYS A 181 20.86 -25.81 23.20
N GLY A 182 20.34 -24.92 24.05
CA GLY A 182 21.11 -24.03 24.90
C GLY A 182 21.87 -22.94 24.14
N ILE A 183 21.33 -22.52 22.99
CA ILE A 183 21.90 -21.50 22.11
C ILE A 183 21.44 -20.13 22.56
N ILE A 184 20.13 -19.96 22.62
CA ILE A 184 19.48 -18.83 23.27
C ILE A 184 19.11 -19.27 24.68
N ALA A 185 18.92 -18.31 25.56
CA ALA A 185 18.72 -18.60 26.97
C ALA A 185 17.31 -18.38 27.44
N ARG A 186 16.46 -17.82 26.58
CA ARG A 186 15.02 -17.82 26.79
C ARG A 186 14.30 -18.18 25.49
N PRO A 187 13.20 -18.94 25.55
CA PRO A 187 12.45 -19.36 24.38
C PRO A 187 11.53 -18.27 23.82
N GLU A 188 11.41 -17.12 24.50
CA GLU A 188 10.46 -16.08 24.10
C GLU A 188 10.86 -15.37 22.80
N VAL A 189 9.83 -15.01 22.03
CA VAL A 189 9.94 -14.22 20.81
C VAL A 189 9.35 -12.85 21.08
N HIS A 190 10.15 -11.80 20.92
CA HIS A 190 9.70 -10.42 20.96
C HIS A 190 9.28 -9.99 19.55
N GLU A 191 7.97 -9.78 19.36
CA GLU A 191 7.38 -9.45 18.06
C GLU A 191 7.25 -7.92 17.87
N THR A 192 7.73 -7.42 16.73
CA THR A 192 7.60 -6.01 16.30
C THR A 192 7.35 -5.94 14.79
N SER A 193 7.11 -4.75 14.25
CA SER A 193 6.98 -4.51 12.81
C SER A 193 7.95 -3.44 12.32
N GLY A 194 8.23 -3.41 11.01
CA GLY A 194 9.09 -2.39 10.40
C GLY A 194 8.68 -0.97 10.76
N LEU A 195 7.41 -0.62 10.57
CA LEU A 195 6.85 0.69 10.98
C LEU A 195 7.05 1.04 12.47
N LYS A 196 7.04 0.07 13.38
CA LYS A 196 7.21 0.33 14.82
C LYS A 196 8.66 0.61 15.21
N LEU A 197 9.60 0.25 14.34
CA LEU A 197 11.02 0.47 14.54
C LEU A 197 11.51 1.80 13.96
N THR A 198 10.73 2.45 13.09
CA THR A 198 10.99 3.80 12.58
C THR A 198 10.42 4.86 13.53
N GLY A 199 11.24 5.81 13.99
CA GLY A 199 10.80 6.89 14.86
C GLY A 199 9.99 7.97 14.14
N GLU A 200 9.20 8.76 14.88
CA GLU A 200 8.43 9.89 14.33
C GLU A 200 9.31 11.12 14.02
N TYR A 201 10.50 11.20 14.61
CA TYR A 201 11.44 12.32 14.46
C TYR A 201 12.86 11.82 14.16
N SER A 202 13.63 12.61 13.41
CA SER A 202 15.03 12.30 13.06
C SER A 202 15.89 12.09 14.32
N GLY A 203 16.64 10.99 14.38
CA GLY A 203 17.51 10.62 15.50
C GLY A 203 16.85 9.86 16.65
N GLN A 204 15.53 9.64 16.63
CA GLN A 204 14.85 8.78 17.62
C GLN A 204 14.82 7.30 17.22
N THR A 205 14.93 7.01 15.93
CA THR A 205 14.86 5.65 15.36
C THR A 205 15.87 4.71 16.01
N LYS A 206 17.13 5.14 16.17
CA LYS A 206 18.17 4.32 16.82
C LYS A 206 17.77 3.92 18.24
N GLN A 207 17.20 4.84 19.02
CA GLN A 207 16.78 4.56 20.40
C GLN A 207 15.63 3.54 20.44
N VAL A 208 14.63 3.68 19.56
CA VAL A 208 13.51 2.75 19.46
C VAL A 208 14.00 1.34 19.10
N VAL A 209 14.91 1.22 18.14
CA VAL A 209 15.52 -0.06 17.78
C VAL A 209 16.28 -0.66 18.97
N GLU A 210 17.09 0.14 19.69
CA GLU A 210 17.80 -0.33 20.87
C GLU A 210 16.86 -0.84 21.98
N GLU A 211 15.73 -0.18 22.22
CA GLU A 211 14.73 -0.64 23.20
C GLU A 211 14.15 -2.02 22.84
N HIS A 212 13.86 -2.26 21.56
CA HIS A 212 13.38 -3.56 21.08
C HIS A 212 14.45 -4.64 21.14
N LEU A 213 15.71 -4.31 20.84
CA LEU A 213 16.85 -5.21 20.97
C LEU A 213 17.10 -5.62 22.43
N VAL A 214 16.99 -4.67 23.37
CA VAL A 214 17.13 -4.97 24.81
C VAL A 214 16.03 -5.90 25.29
N LYS A 215 14.78 -5.70 24.83
CA LYS A 215 13.65 -6.59 25.16
C LYS A 215 13.85 -8.01 24.63
N ALA A 216 14.49 -8.17 23.47
CA ALA A 216 14.75 -9.45 22.82
C ALA A 216 16.06 -10.13 23.27
N LYS A 217 16.85 -9.50 24.14
CA LYS A 217 18.17 -10.00 24.55
C LYS A 217 18.11 -11.43 25.11
N GLY A 218 18.97 -12.31 24.59
CA GLY A 218 19.04 -13.72 24.96
C GLY A 218 17.89 -14.59 24.44
N GLY A 219 17.05 -14.04 23.55
CA GLY A 219 15.93 -14.69 22.88
C GLY A 219 15.86 -14.35 21.40
N ILE A 220 14.64 -14.24 20.85
CA ILE A 220 14.42 -13.92 19.43
C ILE A 220 13.75 -12.55 19.26
N LEU A 221 14.28 -11.72 18.35
CA LEU A 221 13.60 -10.53 17.83
C LEU A 221 12.95 -10.86 16.48
N PHE A 222 11.62 -10.84 16.42
CA PHE A 222 10.87 -11.07 15.19
C PHE A 222 10.33 -9.74 14.64
N ILE A 223 10.73 -9.37 13.43
CA ILE A 223 10.34 -8.14 12.74
C ILE A 223 9.45 -8.50 11.55
N ASP A 224 8.15 -8.24 11.67
CA ASP A 224 7.20 -8.43 10.57
C ASP A 224 7.20 -7.24 9.61
N GLU A 225 6.87 -7.49 8.34
CA GLU A 225 6.92 -6.52 7.25
C GLU A 225 8.24 -5.70 7.22
N ALA A 226 9.36 -6.38 7.41
CA ALA A 226 10.66 -5.74 7.60
C ALA A 226 11.10 -4.87 6.41
N TYR A 227 10.60 -5.13 5.20
CA TYR A 227 10.88 -4.30 4.02
C TYR A 227 10.43 -2.85 4.15
N GLU A 228 9.55 -2.52 5.10
CA GLU A 228 9.19 -1.14 5.44
C GLU A 228 10.42 -0.35 5.93
N LEU A 229 11.39 -1.02 6.56
CA LEU A 229 12.67 -0.43 6.97
C LEU A 229 13.58 -0.08 5.78
N GLY A 230 13.35 -0.67 4.61
CA GLY A 230 14.10 -0.34 3.40
C GLY A 230 13.65 0.96 2.74
N LYS A 231 12.59 1.61 3.23
CA LYS A 231 11.99 2.80 2.60
C LYS A 231 12.32 4.07 3.39
N GLY A 232 12.83 5.09 2.70
CA GLY A 232 13.08 6.42 3.26
C GLY A 232 14.30 6.54 4.19
N ALA A 233 14.59 7.77 4.62
CA ALA A 233 15.79 8.07 5.43
C ALA A 233 15.75 7.43 6.82
N TYR A 234 14.59 7.41 7.49
CA TYR A 234 14.43 6.82 8.82
C TYR A 234 14.64 5.30 8.82
N GLY A 235 14.18 4.61 7.78
CA GLY A 235 14.37 3.16 7.64
C GLY A 235 15.87 2.77 7.52
N SER A 236 16.66 3.58 6.82
CA SER A 236 18.11 3.36 6.70
C SER A 236 18.83 3.44 8.05
N GLU A 237 18.42 4.36 8.93
CA GLU A 237 18.94 4.51 10.29
C GLU A 237 18.61 3.27 11.15
N ALA A 238 17.37 2.76 11.04
CA ALA A 238 16.97 1.53 11.72
C ALA A 238 17.78 0.31 11.25
N CYS A 239 17.99 0.19 9.93
CA CYS A 239 18.80 -0.88 9.36
C CYS A 239 20.26 -0.82 9.86
N ALA A 240 20.85 0.38 9.92
CA ALA A 240 22.20 0.57 10.43
C ALA A 240 22.30 0.17 11.91
N ALA A 241 21.32 0.53 12.74
CA ALA A 241 21.26 0.13 14.15
C ALA A 241 21.14 -1.39 14.33
N LEU A 242 20.35 -2.07 13.48
CA LEU A 242 20.27 -3.54 13.48
C LEU A 242 21.61 -4.17 13.07
N VAL A 243 22.28 -3.65 12.04
CA VAL A 243 23.61 -4.14 11.62
C VAL A 243 24.66 -3.95 12.71
N GLU A 244 24.64 -2.81 13.40
CA GLU A 244 25.50 -2.55 14.56
C GLU A 244 25.24 -3.58 15.68
N ALA A 245 23.97 -3.86 15.98
CA ALA A 245 23.59 -4.85 17.00
C ALA A 245 24.03 -6.27 16.65
N MET A 246 23.95 -6.67 15.37
CA MET A 246 24.43 -7.97 14.88
C MET A 246 25.95 -8.10 14.85
N THR A 247 26.69 -6.99 14.97
CA THR A 247 28.17 -7.00 14.96
C THR A 247 28.73 -7.00 16.38
N ASN A 248 28.02 -6.40 17.33
CA ASN A 248 28.43 -6.28 18.73
C ASN A 248 27.88 -7.42 19.60
N ASP A 249 28.45 -8.62 19.46
CA ASP A 249 28.05 -9.83 20.21
C ASP A 249 28.11 -9.67 21.74
N ASN A 250 28.99 -8.80 22.25
CA ASN A 250 29.11 -8.55 23.70
C ASN A 250 27.90 -7.80 24.29
N LYS A 251 27.15 -7.01 23.49
CA LYS A 251 26.02 -6.20 24.01
C LYS A 251 24.71 -7.02 24.05
N TYR A 252 24.48 -7.83 23.02
CA TYR A 252 23.23 -8.58 22.80
C TYR A 252 23.44 -10.10 22.70
N GLY A 253 24.40 -10.64 23.43
CA GLY A 253 24.76 -12.07 23.40
C GLY A 253 23.55 -13.02 23.37
N GLY A 254 23.59 -13.99 22.45
CA GLY A 254 22.52 -14.97 22.27
C GLY A 254 21.22 -14.42 21.66
N LEU A 255 21.25 -13.26 21.01
CA LEU A 255 20.12 -12.71 20.24
C LEU A 255 20.06 -13.31 18.83
N VAL A 256 18.87 -13.79 18.45
CA VAL A 256 18.58 -14.17 17.05
C VAL A 256 17.55 -13.20 16.47
N ILE A 257 17.86 -12.59 15.34
CA ILE A 257 16.95 -11.70 14.62
C ILE A 257 16.32 -12.47 13.47
N ILE A 258 15.00 -12.33 13.34
CA ILE A 258 14.20 -12.88 12.24
C ILE A 258 13.50 -11.70 11.56
N ILE A 259 13.76 -11.51 10.27
CA ILE A 259 13.02 -10.56 9.43
C ILE A 259 11.99 -11.32 8.59
N ALA A 260 10.76 -10.81 8.53
CA ALA A 260 9.67 -11.42 7.78
C ALA A 260 9.04 -10.44 6.79
N GLY A 261 8.56 -10.96 5.66
CA GLY A 261 7.81 -10.20 4.66
C GLY A 261 7.60 -10.95 3.34
N TYR A 262 7.05 -10.25 2.34
CA TYR A 262 6.91 -10.79 0.99
C TYR A 262 8.27 -11.04 0.34
N HIS A 263 8.36 -12.11 -0.46
CA HIS A 263 9.61 -12.58 -1.06
C HIS A 263 10.31 -11.46 -1.88
N ALA A 264 9.58 -10.82 -2.81
CA ALA A 264 10.13 -9.75 -3.64
C ALA A 264 10.59 -8.52 -2.83
N ASN A 265 9.80 -8.14 -1.82
CA ASN A 265 10.07 -6.94 -1.01
C ASN A 265 11.28 -7.12 -0.09
N ILE A 266 11.41 -8.28 0.54
CA ILE A 266 12.56 -8.60 1.39
C ILE A 266 13.83 -8.71 0.55
N GLN A 267 13.76 -9.31 -0.63
CA GLN A 267 14.90 -9.38 -1.55
C GLN A 267 15.37 -7.97 -1.96
N SER A 268 14.44 -7.10 -2.35
CA SER A 268 14.73 -5.70 -2.67
C SER A 268 15.37 -4.93 -1.50
N MET A 269 14.88 -5.14 -0.28
CA MET A 269 15.47 -4.53 0.93
C MET A 269 16.91 -5.02 1.17
N LEU A 270 17.16 -6.33 1.06
CA LEU A 270 18.50 -6.90 1.27
C LEU A 270 19.48 -6.46 0.18
N ASP A 271 19.05 -6.35 -1.07
CA ASP A 271 19.88 -5.87 -2.18
C ASP A 271 20.25 -4.39 -2.03
N THR A 272 19.40 -3.60 -1.38
CA THR A 272 19.65 -2.19 -1.08
C THR A 272 20.69 -2.01 0.04
N ASN A 273 20.74 -2.93 1.02
CA ASN A 273 21.66 -2.83 2.16
C ASN A 273 22.56 -4.06 2.27
N GLN A 274 23.79 -3.93 1.77
CA GLN A 274 24.80 -4.99 1.83
C GLN A 274 25.11 -5.48 3.26
N GLY A 275 25.01 -4.60 4.26
CA GLY A 275 25.25 -4.95 5.66
C GLY A 275 24.21 -5.93 6.22
N LEU A 276 22.95 -5.81 5.79
CA LEU A 276 21.90 -6.78 6.11
C LEU A 276 22.10 -8.08 5.31
N LYS A 277 22.34 -7.97 3.99
CA LYS A 277 22.54 -9.12 3.10
C LYS A 277 23.65 -10.07 3.57
N SER A 278 24.74 -9.54 4.12
CA SER A 278 25.85 -10.36 4.60
C SER A 278 25.55 -11.11 5.90
N ARG A 279 24.57 -10.65 6.70
CA ARG A 279 24.26 -11.17 8.05
C ARG A 279 23.01 -12.07 8.07
N PHE A 280 22.07 -11.82 7.16
CA PHE A 280 20.90 -12.63 6.93
C PHE A 280 21.19 -13.67 5.83
N ASN A 281 21.75 -14.81 6.23
CA ASN A 281 22.19 -15.87 5.31
C ASN A 281 21.29 -17.12 5.31
N ARG A 282 20.28 -17.18 6.18
CA ARG A 282 19.35 -18.32 6.26
C ARG A 282 17.95 -17.91 5.83
N PHE A 283 17.54 -18.37 4.65
CA PHE A 283 16.23 -18.10 4.08
C PHE A 283 15.30 -19.29 4.33
N ILE A 284 14.10 -19.01 4.84
CA ILE A 284 13.02 -19.97 5.03
C ILE A 284 11.82 -19.46 4.23
N ASP A 285 11.47 -20.19 3.18
CA ASP A 285 10.32 -19.90 2.34
C ASP A 285 9.06 -20.59 2.87
N PHE A 286 7.97 -19.81 2.96
CA PHE A 286 6.67 -20.23 3.43
C PHE A 286 5.68 -20.22 2.25
N PRO A 287 5.34 -21.39 1.68
CA PRO A 287 4.44 -21.47 0.54
C PRO A 287 3.01 -21.11 0.92
N ASP A 288 2.25 -20.62 -0.07
CA ASP A 288 0.81 -20.39 0.08
C ASP A 288 0.04 -21.69 0.26
N TRP A 289 -1.08 -21.60 0.98
CA TRP A 289 -1.97 -22.72 1.27
C TRP A 289 -2.79 -23.10 0.03
N HIS A 290 -3.02 -24.40 -0.15
CA HIS A 290 -3.98 -24.89 -1.14
C HIS A 290 -5.40 -24.87 -0.59
N SER A 291 -6.39 -25.06 -1.46
CA SER A 291 -7.80 -25.13 -1.05
C SER A 291 -8.06 -26.25 -0.05
N SER A 292 -7.36 -27.39 -0.20
CA SER A 292 -7.42 -28.52 0.74
C SER A 292 -6.92 -28.15 2.14
N ASP A 293 -5.89 -27.32 2.22
CA ASP A 293 -5.28 -26.91 3.49
C ASP A 293 -6.20 -25.93 4.23
N CYS A 294 -6.80 -25.00 3.49
CA CYS A 294 -7.81 -24.08 4.00
C CYS A 294 -9.03 -24.81 4.56
N THR A 295 -9.52 -25.82 3.83
CA THR A 295 -10.66 -26.65 4.24
C THR A 295 -10.35 -27.44 5.51
N LYS A 296 -9.15 -28.04 5.63
CA LYS A 296 -8.70 -28.73 6.85
C LYS A 296 -8.57 -27.78 8.04
N PHE A 297 -8.01 -26.59 7.85
CA PHE A 297 -7.89 -25.59 8.92
C PHE A 297 -9.26 -25.14 9.42
N PHE A 298 -10.21 -24.89 8.50
CA PHE A 298 -11.59 -24.58 8.85
C PHE A 298 -12.26 -25.72 9.62
N GLN A 299 -12.06 -26.98 9.19
CA GLN A 299 -12.57 -28.15 9.90
C GLN A 299 -12.01 -28.25 11.32
N SER A 300 -10.70 -28.02 11.51
CA SER A 300 -10.09 -27.98 12.84
C SER A 300 -10.73 -26.92 13.75
N LYS A 301 -11.00 -25.72 13.23
CA LYS A 301 -11.72 -24.65 13.97
C LYS A 301 -13.12 -25.06 14.39
N ILE A 302 -13.85 -25.75 13.52
CA ILE A 302 -15.20 -26.27 13.81
C ILE A 302 -15.14 -27.33 14.90
N CYS A 303 -14.23 -28.30 14.79
CA CYS A 303 -14.05 -29.37 15.77
C CYS A 303 -13.64 -28.81 17.13
N ALA A 304 -12.69 -27.87 17.18
CA ALA A 304 -12.24 -27.25 18.42
C ALA A 304 -13.36 -26.49 19.16
N ASN A 305 -14.34 -25.95 18.44
CA ASN A 305 -15.45 -25.20 19.02
C ASN A 305 -16.74 -26.02 19.22
N ASN A 306 -16.68 -27.34 18.97
CA ASN A 306 -17.81 -28.27 19.03
C ASN A 306 -19.00 -27.79 18.17
N ILE A 307 -18.72 -27.46 16.91
CA ILE A 307 -19.71 -27.03 15.91
C ILE A 307 -19.93 -28.17 14.91
N SER A 308 -21.17 -28.38 14.48
CA SER A 308 -21.54 -29.34 13.45
C SER A 308 -21.84 -28.64 12.13
N LEU A 309 -21.66 -29.35 11.01
CA LEU A 309 -22.07 -28.89 9.69
C LEU A 309 -23.36 -29.59 9.26
N GLU A 310 -24.28 -28.85 8.66
CA GLU A 310 -25.37 -29.44 7.87
C GLU A 310 -24.78 -30.20 6.69
N GLU A 311 -25.17 -31.46 6.50
CA GLU A 311 -24.69 -32.33 5.44
C GLU A 311 -23.15 -32.22 5.23
N PRO A 312 -22.34 -32.75 6.17
CA PRO A 312 -20.91 -32.45 6.27
C PRO A 312 -20.13 -32.62 4.97
N GLU A 313 -20.40 -33.68 4.19
CA GLU A 313 -19.73 -33.93 2.91
C GLU A 313 -20.02 -32.83 1.87
N GLN A 314 -21.29 -32.43 1.74
CA GLN A 314 -21.69 -31.40 0.77
C GLN A 314 -21.19 -30.01 1.19
N SER A 315 -21.31 -29.68 2.48
CA SER A 315 -20.82 -28.41 3.02
C SER A 315 -19.31 -28.27 2.85
N MET A 316 -18.54 -29.33 3.09
CA MET A 316 -17.10 -29.33 2.87
C MET A 316 -16.71 -29.18 1.39
N ALA A 317 -17.48 -29.79 0.47
CA ALA A 317 -17.27 -29.60 -0.97
C ALA A 317 -17.53 -28.15 -1.41
N ILE A 318 -18.54 -27.49 -0.83
CA ILE A 318 -18.84 -26.06 -1.09
C ILE A 318 -17.72 -25.19 -0.55
N ILE A 319 -17.20 -25.49 0.65
CA ILE A 319 -16.09 -24.78 1.26
C ILE A 319 -14.83 -24.90 0.41
N GLU A 320 -14.50 -26.10 -0.07
CA GLU A 320 -13.34 -26.30 -0.93
C GLU A 320 -13.48 -25.54 -2.25
N LYS A 321 -14.67 -25.56 -2.87
CA LYS A 321 -14.96 -24.79 -4.09
C LYS A 321 -14.89 -23.27 -3.85
N GLY A 322 -15.38 -22.81 -2.70
CA GLY A 322 -15.30 -21.41 -2.28
C GLY A 322 -13.85 -20.94 -2.13
N PHE A 323 -13.00 -21.72 -1.45
CA PHE A 323 -11.58 -21.40 -1.34
C PHE A 323 -10.83 -21.48 -2.68
N LYS A 324 -11.15 -22.43 -3.55
CA LYS A 324 -10.63 -22.46 -4.94
C LYS A 324 -10.93 -21.16 -5.70
N THR A 325 -12.06 -20.52 -5.40
CA THR A 325 -12.46 -19.24 -6.01
C THR A 325 -11.77 -18.03 -5.35
N LEU A 326 -11.53 -18.08 -4.03
CA LEU A 326 -10.90 -16.99 -3.27
C LEU A 326 -9.37 -16.92 -3.43
N LEU A 327 -8.71 -18.07 -3.56
CA LEU A 327 -7.24 -18.18 -3.65
C LEU A 327 -6.60 -17.33 -4.75
N PRO A 328 -7.12 -17.28 -6.00
CA PRO A 328 -6.54 -16.47 -7.06
C PRO A 328 -6.80 -14.96 -6.91
N LEU A 329 -7.65 -14.54 -5.96
CA LEU A 329 -7.97 -13.13 -5.76
C LEU A 329 -6.83 -12.40 -5.04
N GLU A 330 -6.61 -11.13 -5.41
CA GLU A 330 -5.61 -10.28 -4.76
C GLU A 330 -5.89 -10.09 -3.26
N GLY A 331 -4.81 -9.96 -2.49
CA GLY A 331 -4.89 -9.79 -1.04
C GLY A 331 -5.21 -11.07 -0.27
N TRP A 332 -4.99 -12.25 -0.85
CA TRP A 332 -5.04 -13.52 -0.11
C TRP A 332 -3.97 -13.59 0.99
N GLY A 333 -4.40 -14.01 2.17
CA GLY A 333 -3.65 -14.01 3.43
C GLY A 333 -3.81 -15.32 4.21
N ASN A 334 -3.99 -16.44 3.50
CA ASN A 334 -3.95 -17.81 4.02
C ASN A 334 -4.80 -18.00 5.31
N ALA A 335 -4.20 -18.42 6.42
CA ALA A 335 -4.91 -18.65 7.69
C ALA A 335 -5.73 -17.44 8.16
N ARG A 336 -5.28 -16.21 7.83
CA ARG A 336 -5.94 -14.96 8.23
C ARG A 336 -7.30 -14.83 7.56
N ASP A 337 -7.40 -15.20 6.29
CA ASP A 337 -8.67 -15.17 5.56
C ASP A 337 -9.56 -16.35 5.88
N VAL A 338 -9.01 -17.53 6.10
CA VAL A 338 -9.82 -18.67 6.58
C VAL A 338 -10.42 -18.36 7.96
N THR A 339 -9.70 -17.63 8.81
CA THR A 339 -10.21 -17.15 10.11
C THR A 339 -11.33 -16.12 9.93
N LYS A 340 -11.14 -15.13 9.06
CA LYS A 340 -12.21 -14.16 8.72
C LYS A 340 -13.44 -14.85 8.13
N PHE A 341 -13.24 -15.86 7.28
CA PHE A 341 -14.33 -16.66 6.73
C PHE A 341 -15.10 -17.38 7.86
N TYR A 342 -14.40 -18.03 8.79
CA TYR A 342 -15.00 -18.65 9.97
C TYR A 342 -15.78 -17.67 10.85
N GLU A 343 -15.24 -16.47 11.06
CA GLU A 343 -15.92 -15.39 11.78
C GLU A 343 -17.20 -14.97 11.04
N SER A 344 -17.12 -14.75 9.72
CA SER A 344 -18.26 -14.38 8.89
C SER A 344 -19.37 -15.45 8.88
N VAL A 345 -19.02 -16.74 8.77
CA VAL A 345 -19.99 -17.84 8.89
C VAL A 345 -20.66 -17.83 10.27
N SER A 346 -19.90 -17.52 11.33
CA SER A 346 -20.43 -17.39 12.68
C SER A 346 -21.40 -16.21 12.84
N GLU A 347 -21.11 -15.08 12.19
CA GLU A 347 -21.97 -13.90 12.15
C GLU A 347 -23.30 -14.20 11.44
N TYR A 348 -23.28 -14.81 10.26
CA TYR A 348 -24.50 -15.18 9.54
C TYR A 348 -25.35 -16.19 10.32
N ARG A 349 -24.71 -17.15 11.00
CA ARG A 349 -25.42 -18.04 11.94
C ARG A 349 -26.06 -17.25 13.09
N ALA A 350 -25.35 -16.29 13.68
CA ALA A 350 -25.88 -15.49 14.78
C ALA A 350 -27.08 -14.64 14.34
N GLN A 351 -27.02 -14.05 13.14
CA GLN A 351 -28.13 -13.31 12.55
C GLN A 351 -29.36 -14.21 12.32
N ARG A 352 -29.16 -15.39 11.72
CA ARG A 352 -30.26 -16.35 11.54
C ARG A 352 -30.92 -16.73 12.87
N LEU A 353 -30.12 -17.03 13.90
CA LEU A 353 -30.65 -17.40 15.23
C LEU A 353 -31.38 -16.23 15.90
N HIS A 354 -30.99 -14.99 15.63
CA HIS A 354 -31.73 -13.82 16.11
C HIS A 354 -33.11 -13.72 15.46
N GLU A 355 -33.19 -13.93 14.14
CA GLU A 355 -34.44 -13.93 13.37
C GLU A 355 -35.36 -15.10 13.80
N ASP A 356 -34.82 -16.31 13.97
CA ASP A 356 -35.59 -17.49 14.40
C ASP A 356 -36.15 -17.34 15.83
N ARG A 357 -35.38 -16.71 16.74
CA ARG A 357 -35.86 -16.38 18.10
C ARG A 357 -36.97 -15.34 18.07
N ALA A 358 -36.91 -14.36 17.17
CA ALA A 358 -37.97 -13.37 17.01
C ALA A 358 -39.28 -14.01 16.49
N LEU A 359 -39.19 -15.14 15.77
CA LEU A 359 -40.31 -15.89 15.22
C LEU A 359 -40.85 -16.99 16.16
N GLY A 360 -40.27 -17.19 17.34
CA GLY A 360 -40.76 -18.15 18.35
C GLY A 360 -40.41 -19.61 18.09
N ASN A 361 -39.48 -19.91 17.19
CA ASN A 361 -39.04 -21.27 16.88
C ASN A 361 -37.89 -21.71 17.79
N GLU A 362 -38.19 -22.39 18.91
CA GLU A 362 -37.17 -22.85 19.88
C GLU A 362 -36.37 -24.10 19.45
N GLU A 363 -36.81 -24.79 18.39
CA GLU A 363 -36.35 -26.16 18.08
C GLU A 363 -34.94 -26.25 17.44
N SER A 364 -34.33 -25.13 17.02
CA SER A 364 -33.07 -25.11 16.24
C SER A 364 -31.85 -24.57 16.99
N LEU A 365 -31.71 -24.87 18.29
CA LEU A 365 -30.62 -24.36 19.13
C LEU A 365 -29.31 -25.18 19.09
N GLY A 366 -29.12 -26.02 18.07
CA GLY A 366 -27.84 -26.70 17.85
C GLY A 366 -26.71 -25.74 17.42
N LYS A 367 -25.46 -26.02 17.83
CA LYS A 367 -24.27 -25.39 17.21
C LYS A 367 -24.05 -25.96 15.81
N ILE A 368 -24.91 -25.59 14.86
CA ILE A 368 -24.84 -26.02 13.46
C ILE A 368 -24.68 -24.85 12.51
N TYR A 369 -23.75 -24.97 11.55
CA TYR A 369 -23.69 -24.11 10.38
C TYR A 369 -24.46 -24.74 9.23
N LEU A 370 -25.35 -23.95 8.63
CA LEU A 370 -26.12 -24.36 7.47
C LEU A 370 -25.37 -24.01 6.19
N LYS A 371 -25.70 -24.69 5.10
CA LYS A 371 -25.16 -24.40 3.76
C LYS A 371 -25.38 -22.93 3.35
N LYS A 372 -26.50 -22.35 3.78
CA LYS A 372 -26.84 -20.94 3.53
C LYS A 372 -25.85 -19.97 4.19
N ASP A 373 -25.44 -20.23 5.44
CA ASP A 373 -24.50 -19.36 6.17
C ASP A 373 -23.13 -19.35 5.47
N ILE A 374 -22.67 -20.55 5.07
CA ILE A 374 -21.40 -20.77 4.36
C ILE A 374 -21.40 -20.01 3.04
N THR A 375 -22.48 -20.13 2.26
CA THR A 375 -22.59 -19.49 0.95
C THR A 375 -22.61 -17.96 1.07
N LEU A 376 -23.38 -17.42 2.02
CA LEU A 376 -23.43 -15.98 2.28
C LEU A 376 -22.09 -15.41 2.72
N ALA A 377 -21.34 -16.14 3.56
CA ALA A 377 -19.99 -15.74 3.98
C ALA A 377 -19.01 -15.69 2.80
N PHE A 378 -19.03 -16.69 1.90
CA PHE A 378 -18.20 -16.64 0.69
C PHE A 378 -18.61 -15.49 -0.23
N ASP A 379 -19.91 -15.31 -0.48
CA ASP A 379 -20.41 -14.24 -1.34
C ASP A 379 -20.00 -12.86 -0.79
N ALA A 380 -20.07 -12.66 0.53
CA ALA A 380 -19.62 -11.43 1.18
C ALA A 380 -18.11 -11.19 1.03
N MET A 381 -17.28 -12.21 1.29
CA MET A 381 -15.82 -12.09 1.14
C MET A 381 -15.39 -11.87 -0.31
N ILE A 382 -16.02 -12.56 -1.26
CA ILE A 382 -15.78 -12.38 -2.70
C ILE A 382 -16.19 -10.96 -3.12
N SER A 383 -17.37 -10.50 -2.68
CA SER A 383 -17.87 -9.15 -3.00
C SER A 383 -16.96 -8.06 -2.43
N ALA A 384 -16.46 -8.24 -1.21
CA ALA A 384 -15.53 -7.28 -0.59
C ALA A 384 -14.20 -7.15 -1.36
N ARG A 385 -13.72 -8.24 -1.96
CA ARG A 385 -12.45 -8.27 -2.73
C ARG A 385 -12.59 -7.85 -4.17
N MET A 386 -13.73 -8.11 -4.79
CA MET A 386 -14.02 -7.67 -6.15
C MET A 386 -14.45 -6.20 -6.23
N GLY A 387 -14.48 -5.49 -5.09
CA GLY A 387 -15.01 -4.14 -4.99
C GLY A 387 -16.52 -4.09 -5.24
N THR A 388 -17.15 -2.95 -4.99
CA THR A 388 -18.59 -2.69 -5.21
C THR A 388 -19.03 -2.70 -6.69
N GLY A 389 -18.41 -3.53 -7.54
CA GLY A 389 -18.92 -3.97 -8.84
C GLY A 389 -19.30 -5.46 -8.89
N GLY A 390 -18.97 -6.23 -7.85
CA GLY A 390 -19.09 -7.69 -7.81
C GLY A 390 -20.44 -8.22 -7.33
N ALA A 391 -21.58 -7.69 -7.79
CA ALA A 391 -22.80 -8.46 -7.65
C ALA A 391 -22.71 -9.70 -8.55
N ARG A 392 -22.56 -10.88 -7.94
CA ARG A 392 -22.98 -12.15 -8.54
C ARG A 392 -24.51 -12.14 -8.61
N MET A 393 -25.06 -11.22 -9.41
CA MET A 393 -26.37 -11.45 -9.99
C MET A 393 -26.22 -12.71 -10.81
N LYS A 394 -27.13 -13.65 -10.58
CA LYS A 394 -27.43 -14.80 -11.43
C LYS A 394 -26.97 -14.54 -12.87
N ALA A 395 -26.27 -15.52 -13.44
CA ALA A 395 -25.99 -15.57 -14.88
C ALA A 395 -27.28 -15.50 -15.75
N ASP A 396 -28.47 -15.50 -15.14
CA ASP A 396 -29.75 -15.31 -15.80
C ASP A 396 -30.42 -13.93 -15.56
N ALA A 397 -29.78 -12.94 -14.91
CA ALA A 397 -30.49 -11.71 -14.50
C ALA A 397 -29.80 -10.36 -14.77
N ARG A 398 -28.66 -10.32 -15.46
CA ARG A 398 -28.26 -9.08 -16.17
C ARG A 398 -28.47 -9.36 -17.65
N GLY A 399 -29.28 -8.51 -18.29
CA GLY A 399 -29.68 -8.68 -19.68
C GLY A 399 -28.48 -8.80 -20.62
N ASP A 400 -28.77 -9.29 -21.82
CA ASP A 400 -27.88 -9.37 -22.96
C ASP A 400 -26.86 -8.21 -23.01
N PRO A 401 -25.53 -8.46 -22.95
CA PRO A 401 -24.50 -7.43 -23.08
C PRO A 401 -24.66 -6.58 -24.35
N PHE A 402 -25.25 -7.15 -25.42
CA PHE A 402 -25.56 -6.44 -26.65
C PHE A 402 -26.76 -5.49 -26.53
N ALA A 403 -27.54 -5.55 -25.44
CA ALA A 403 -28.65 -4.63 -25.19
C ALA A 403 -28.17 -3.18 -25.01
N GLU A 404 -26.98 -2.95 -24.43
CA GLU A 404 -26.39 -1.60 -24.36
C GLU A 404 -26.00 -1.09 -25.76
N LEU A 405 -25.59 -1.98 -26.66
CA LEU A 405 -25.28 -1.63 -28.06
C LEU A 405 -26.55 -1.33 -28.87
N ASN A 406 -27.73 -1.81 -28.44
CA ASN A 406 -29.01 -1.47 -29.06
C ASN A 406 -29.45 -0.02 -28.78
N LYS A 407 -28.83 0.65 -27.80
CA LYS A 407 -29.08 2.06 -27.50
C LYS A 407 -28.20 3.01 -28.31
N LEU A 408 -27.23 2.48 -29.05
CA LEU A 408 -26.28 3.24 -29.84
C LEU A 408 -26.64 3.16 -31.33
N TYR A 409 -26.48 4.28 -32.02
CA TYR A 409 -26.80 4.43 -33.44
C TYR A 409 -25.69 3.81 -34.31
N ARG A 410 -26.08 3.16 -35.41
CA ARG A 410 -25.18 2.61 -36.44
C ARG A 410 -24.13 1.59 -35.95
N MET A 411 -24.54 0.71 -35.04
CA MET A 411 -23.66 -0.32 -34.44
C MET A 411 -23.77 -1.69 -35.09
N GLU A 412 -24.46 -1.85 -36.21
CA GLU A 412 -24.76 -3.16 -36.83
C GLU A 412 -23.49 -3.92 -37.17
N LYS A 413 -22.54 -3.28 -37.85
CA LYS A 413 -21.25 -3.89 -38.23
C LYS A 413 -20.38 -4.22 -37.00
N VAL A 414 -20.44 -3.39 -35.97
CA VAL A 414 -19.70 -3.59 -34.71
C VAL A 414 -20.26 -4.78 -33.96
N LYS A 415 -21.60 -4.88 -33.87
CA LYS A 415 -22.31 -6.01 -33.27
C LYS A 415 -22.01 -7.31 -34.02
N GLU A 416 -22.10 -7.31 -35.35
CA GLU A 416 -21.78 -8.49 -36.16
C GLU A 416 -20.37 -9.01 -35.89
N LYS A 417 -19.37 -8.11 -35.80
CA LYS A 417 -17.99 -8.51 -35.48
C LYS A 417 -17.82 -9.04 -34.06
N LEU A 418 -18.44 -8.40 -33.07
CA LEU A 418 -18.40 -8.87 -31.67
C LEU A 418 -19.14 -10.20 -31.50
N GLN A 419 -20.24 -10.41 -32.23
CA GLN A 419 -20.97 -11.67 -32.24
C GLN A 419 -20.14 -12.77 -32.90
N GLN A 420 -19.52 -12.50 -34.05
CA GLN A 420 -18.60 -13.44 -34.71
C GLN A 420 -17.44 -13.85 -33.79
N LEU A 421 -16.87 -12.89 -33.05
CA LEU A 421 -15.85 -13.18 -32.05
C LEU A 421 -16.41 -14.10 -30.97
N GLN A 422 -17.55 -13.75 -30.37
CA GLN A 422 -18.20 -14.56 -29.33
C GLN A 422 -18.48 -15.99 -29.80
N ASP A 423 -19.07 -16.15 -30.98
CA ASP A 423 -19.43 -17.44 -31.56
C ASP A 423 -18.19 -18.31 -31.80
N THR A 424 -17.09 -17.70 -32.27
CA THR A 424 -15.82 -18.41 -32.50
C THR A 424 -15.27 -19.03 -31.22
N TYR A 425 -15.29 -18.28 -30.11
CA TYR A 425 -14.79 -18.77 -28.82
C TYR A 425 -15.74 -19.78 -28.18
N ILE A 426 -17.05 -19.60 -28.31
CA ILE A 426 -18.04 -20.56 -27.82
C ILE A 426 -17.87 -21.92 -28.51
N ILE A 427 -17.74 -21.92 -29.85
CA ILE A 427 -17.57 -23.14 -30.63
C ILE A 427 -16.24 -23.83 -30.29
N ALA A 428 -15.12 -23.09 -30.26
CA ALA A 428 -13.82 -23.66 -29.91
C ALA A 428 -13.83 -24.34 -28.52
N ASN A 429 -14.47 -23.70 -27.53
CA ASN A 429 -14.60 -24.25 -26.19
C ASN A 429 -15.54 -25.48 -26.12
N GLN A 430 -16.59 -25.52 -26.96
CA GLN A 430 -17.48 -26.68 -27.08
C GLN A 430 -16.79 -27.87 -27.76
N ASP A 431 -15.99 -27.59 -28.79
CA ASP A 431 -15.26 -28.60 -29.56
C ASP A 431 -14.00 -29.09 -28.81
N GLY A 432 -13.62 -28.43 -27.72
CA GLY A 432 -12.43 -28.74 -26.93
C GLY A 432 -11.13 -28.42 -27.67
N GLU A 433 -11.18 -27.53 -28.66
CA GLU A 433 -10.04 -27.02 -29.39
C GLU A 433 -9.43 -25.82 -28.66
N ASP A 434 -8.12 -25.61 -28.82
CA ASP A 434 -7.48 -24.40 -28.30
C ASP A 434 -8.05 -23.19 -29.05
N PRO A 435 -8.69 -22.23 -28.35
CA PRO A 435 -9.27 -21.08 -29.01
C PRO A 435 -8.17 -20.23 -29.68
N PRO A 436 -8.48 -19.56 -30.79
CA PRO A 436 -7.49 -18.71 -31.47
C PRO A 436 -7.00 -17.60 -30.51
N PRO A 437 -5.76 -17.12 -30.67
CA PRO A 437 -5.26 -16.00 -29.87
C PRO A 437 -6.11 -14.76 -30.12
N LEU A 438 -6.66 -14.17 -29.05
CA LEU A 438 -7.60 -13.05 -29.10
C LEU A 438 -7.00 -11.78 -29.73
N GLY A 439 -5.70 -11.56 -29.51
CA GLY A 439 -5.01 -10.36 -29.97
C GLY A 439 -5.53 -9.07 -29.33
N HIS A 440 -5.21 -7.94 -29.97
CA HIS A 440 -5.57 -6.59 -29.53
C HIS A 440 -6.44 -5.89 -30.58
N PHE A 441 -7.20 -4.88 -30.17
CA PHE A 441 -8.23 -4.26 -31.00
C PHE A 441 -7.93 -2.79 -31.35
N ILE A 442 -8.35 -2.39 -32.53
CA ILE A 442 -8.28 -1.02 -33.04
C ILE A 442 -9.70 -0.51 -33.23
N PHE A 443 -10.04 0.63 -32.63
CA PHE A 443 -11.33 1.30 -32.79
C PHE A 443 -11.13 2.56 -33.63
N THR A 444 -11.61 2.56 -34.88
CA THR A 444 -11.50 3.71 -35.78
C THR A 444 -12.82 4.47 -35.86
N GLY A 445 -12.78 5.80 -35.76
CA GLY A 445 -13.95 6.64 -36.03
C GLY A 445 -13.87 8.00 -35.35
N SER A 446 -14.75 8.92 -35.75
CA SER A 446 -14.75 10.30 -35.24
C SER A 446 -15.14 10.39 -33.75
N PRO A 447 -14.91 11.52 -33.08
CA PRO A 447 -15.35 11.72 -31.70
C PRO A 447 -16.86 11.55 -31.54
N GLY A 448 -17.29 11.01 -30.40
CA GLY A 448 -18.71 10.87 -30.06
C GLY A 448 -19.48 9.75 -30.78
N THR A 449 -18.81 8.85 -31.50
CA THR A 449 -19.44 7.69 -32.17
C THR A 449 -19.72 6.49 -31.25
N GLY A 450 -19.27 6.54 -29.98
CA GLY A 450 -19.56 5.50 -28.97
C GLY A 450 -18.43 4.51 -28.67
N LYS A 451 -17.20 4.75 -29.15
CA LYS A 451 -16.01 3.90 -28.94
C LYS A 451 -15.80 3.46 -27.48
N THR A 452 -15.79 4.41 -26.54
CA THR A 452 -15.61 4.15 -25.10
C THR A 452 -16.75 3.29 -24.55
N THR A 453 -17.99 3.53 -24.98
CA THR A 453 -19.16 2.74 -24.57
C THR A 453 -19.03 1.29 -25.06
N VAL A 454 -18.58 1.09 -26.29
CA VAL A 454 -18.34 -0.26 -26.84
C VAL A 454 -17.19 -0.96 -26.14
N ALA A 455 -16.13 -0.27 -25.74
CA ALA A 455 -15.04 -0.86 -24.96
C ALA A 455 -15.53 -1.43 -23.62
N ARG A 456 -16.44 -0.73 -22.94
CA ARG A 456 -17.08 -1.21 -21.70
C ARG A 456 -17.96 -2.44 -21.93
N VAL A 457 -18.74 -2.46 -23.01
CA VAL A 457 -19.53 -3.65 -23.38
C VAL A 457 -18.61 -4.82 -23.74
N MET A 458 -17.54 -4.57 -24.49
CA MET A 458 -16.57 -5.59 -24.88
C MET A 458 -15.88 -6.22 -23.67
N SER A 459 -15.49 -5.43 -22.66
CA SER A 459 -14.94 -5.96 -21.40
C SER A 459 -15.91 -6.93 -20.70
N ASN A 460 -17.22 -6.65 -20.76
CA ASN A 460 -18.22 -7.58 -20.24
C ASN A 460 -18.25 -8.89 -21.03
N ILE A 461 -18.28 -8.81 -22.37
CA ILE A 461 -18.31 -9.99 -23.25
C ILE A 461 -17.05 -10.86 -23.05
N LEU A 462 -15.87 -10.24 -22.98
CA LEU A 462 -14.61 -10.97 -22.79
C LEU A 462 -14.54 -11.69 -21.43
N PHE A 463 -15.07 -11.07 -20.38
CA PHE A 463 -15.17 -11.70 -19.08
C PHE A 463 -16.18 -12.85 -19.07
N ASP A 464 -17.32 -12.69 -19.75
CA ASP A 464 -18.33 -13.75 -19.91
C ASP A 464 -17.79 -14.98 -20.67
N LEU A 465 -16.82 -14.75 -21.57
CA LEU A 465 -16.09 -15.80 -22.28
C LEU A 465 -14.88 -16.36 -21.50
N GLU A 466 -14.68 -15.93 -20.25
CA GLU A 466 -13.54 -16.31 -19.39
C GLU A 466 -12.16 -15.96 -19.99
N LEU A 467 -12.10 -15.00 -20.92
CA LEU A 467 -10.86 -14.52 -21.55
C LEU A 467 -10.15 -13.45 -20.71
N THR A 468 -10.90 -12.73 -19.86
CA THR A 468 -10.39 -11.75 -18.91
C THR A 468 -10.86 -12.10 -17.49
N ALA A 469 -10.03 -11.79 -16.50
CA ALA A 469 -10.30 -12.09 -15.09
C ALA A 469 -11.22 -11.05 -14.40
N ARG A 470 -11.45 -9.88 -15.02
CA ARG A 470 -12.22 -8.75 -14.46
C ARG A 470 -13.04 -8.06 -15.56
N ARG A 471 -14.26 -7.63 -15.22
CA ARG A 471 -15.06 -6.66 -16.00
C ARG A 471 -14.57 -5.23 -15.75
N HIS A 472 -13.30 -5.00 -16.04
CA HIS A 472 -12.64 -3.71 -15.81
C HIS A 472 -12.26 -3.08 -17.15
N VAL A 473 -12.43 -1.77 -17.24
CA VAL A 473 -11.86 -0.96 -18.32
C VAL A 473 -11.04 0.15 -17.68
N GLU A 474 -9.73 0.13 -17.92
CA GLU A 474 -8.86 1.25 -17.60
C GLU A 474 -8.84 2.18 -18.81
N GLU A 475 -9.35 3.40 -18.67
CA GLU A 475 -9.41 4.40 -19.74
C GLU A 475 -8.24 5.38 -19.59
N THR A 476 -7.46 5.56 -20.65
CA THR A 476 -6.35 6.53 -20.72
C THR A 476 -6.31 7.19 -22.09
N SER A 477 -5.50 8.24 -22.25
CA SER A 477 -5.20 8.84 -23.55
C SER A 477 -3.75 8.59 -23.96
N GLY A 478 -3.46 8.65 -25.27
CA GLY A 478 -2.09 8.51 -25.76
C GLY A 478 -1.12 9.57 -25.21
N LEU A 479 -1.60 10.76 -24.88
CA LEU A 479 -0.80 11.80 -24.22
C LEU A 479 -0.47 11.44 -22.76
N MET A 480 -1.41 10.86 -22.03
CA MET A 480 -1.25 10.49 -20.61
C MET A 480 -0.28 9.32 -20.41
N LEU A 481 0.02 8.58 -21.49
CA LEU A 481 1.00 7.50 -21.50
C LEU A 481 2.43 7.99 -21.75
N GLN A 482 2.62 9.26 -22.11
CA GLN A 482 3.94 9.85 -22.36
C GLN A 482 4.52 10.43 -21.07
N GLY A 483 5.78 10.11 -20.78
CA GLY A 483 6.51 10.70 -19.65
C GLY A 483 6.87 12.17 -19.90
N GLN A 484 7.11 12.92 -18.82
CA GLN A 484 7.64 14.28 -18.90
C GLN A 484 9.17 14.29 -19.10
N TYR A 485 9.83 13.18 -18.74
CA TYR A 485 11.28 13.00 -18.80
C TYR A 485 11.65 11.64 -19.42
N LEU A 486 12.85 11.54 -20.00
CA LEU A 486 13.40 10.29 -20.58
C LEU A 486 13.46 9.18 -19.51
N GLY A 487 12.90 8.00 -19.82
CA GLY A 487 12.87 6.85 -18.91
C GLY A 487 11.71 6.84 -17.89
N GLN A 488 10.89 7.89 -17.85
CA GLN A 488 9.67 7.91 -17.02
C GLN A 488 8.48 7.26 -17.74
N THR A 489 8.43 7.37 -19.08
CA THR A 489 7.37 6.84 -19.93
C THR A 489 7.12 5.35 -19.67
N GLN A 490 8.20 4.56 -19.56
CA GLN A 490 8.08 3.13 -19.28
C GLN A 490 7.30 2.87 -17.99
N LYS A 491 7.63 3.58 -16.90
CA LYS A 491 6.95 3.42 -15.59
C LYS A 491 5.49 3.85 -15.65
N VAL A 492 5.17 4.91 -16.40
CA VAL A 492 3.79 5.39 -16.56
C VAL A 492 2.95 4.33 -17.28
N VAL A 493 3.49 3.74 -18.35
CA VAL A 493 2.85 2.66 -19.09
C VAL A 493 2.69 1.42 -18.22
N GLU A 494 3.73 0.99 -17.49
CA GLU A 494 3.67 -0.16 -16.57
C GLU A 494 2.62 0.03 -15.47
N ASN A 495 2.55 1.21 -14.86
CA ASN A 495 1.54 1.53 -13.83
C ASN A 495 0.11 1.45 -14.38
N ILE A 496 -0.12 1.91 -15.62
CA ILE A 496 -1.45 1.84 -16.25
C ILE A 496 -1.80 0.39 -16.64
N LEU A 497 -0.82 -0.38 -17.11
CA LEU A 497 -1.01 -1.80 -17.40
C LEU A 497 -1.30 -2.61 -16.12
N ASP A 498 -0.65 -2.28 -15.01
CA ASP A 498 -0.91 -2.91 -13.71
C ASP A 498 -2.36 -2.65 -13.26
N LYS A 499 -2.88 -1.45 -13.50
CA LYS A 499 -4.31 -1.13 -13.24
C LYS A 499 -5.25 -1.88 -14.17
N ALA A 500 -4.87 -2.05 -15.44
CA ALA A 500 -5.66 -2.77 -16.44
C ALA A 500 -5.57 -4.31 -16.31
N LYS A 501 -4.76 -4.83 -15.37
CA LYS A 501 -4.45 -6.25 -15.24
C LYS A 501 -5.69 -7.12 -15.10
N GLY A 502 -5.79 -8.12 -15.98
CA GLY A 502 -6.93 -9.04 -16.05
C GLY A 502 -8.21 -8.41 -16.60
N GLY A 503 -8.16 -7.20 -17.15
CA GLY A 503 -9.29 -6.51 -17.80
C GLY A 503 -8.91 -5.95 -19.18
N LEU A 504 -9.52 -4.82 -19.54
CA LEU A 504 -9.31 -4.15 -20.82
C LEU A 504 -8.65 -2.78 -20.61
N LEU A 505 -7.56 -2.49 -21.33
CA LEU A 505 -6.93 -1.18 -21.40
C LEU A 505 -7.43 -0.44 -22.64
N PHE A 506 -8.15 0.67 -22.46
CA PHE A 506 -8.65 1.52 -23.54
C PHE A 506 -7.80 2.80 -23.65
N ILE A 507 -7.16 3.00 -24.80
CA ILE A 507 -6.30 4.15 -25.09
C ILE A 507 -6.99 5.00 -26.15
N ASP A 508 -7.56 6.14 -25.75
CA ASP A 508 -8.13 7.10 -26.69
C ASP A 508 -7.04 8.01 -27.29
N GLU A 509 -7.28 8.51 -28.50
CA GLU A 509 -6.33 9.33 -29.27
C GLU A 509 -4.93 8.72 -29.33
N ALA A 510 -4.87 7.41 -29.55
CA ALA A 510 -3.63 6.64 -29.47
C ALA A 510 -2.58 7.12 -30.49
N TYR A 511 -2.99 7.72 -31.61
CA TYR A 511 -2.10 8.25 -32.64
C TYR A 511 -1.06 9.26 -32.12
N THR A 512 -1.33 9.90 -30.97
CA THR A 512 -0.36 10.77 -30.28
C THR A 512 0.90 10.01 -29.83
N LEU A 513 0.81 8.69 -29.61
CA LEU A 513 1.94 7.81 -29.31
C LEU A 513 2.87 7.59 -30.52
N GLY A 514 2.36 7.79 -31.74
CA GLY A 514 3.17 7.71 -32.96
C GLY A 514 4.10 8.90 -33.18
N GLN A 515 4.01 9.93 -32.33
CA GLN A 515 4.72 11.20 -32.48
C GLN A 515 5.76 11.40 -31.36
N GLY A 516 6.94 11.91 -31.73
CA GLY A 516 7.99 12.26 -30.77
C GLY A 516 8.73 11.08 -30.12
N MET A 517 9.80 11.40 -29.39
CA MET A 517 10.66 10.39 -28.75
C MET A 517 9.93 9.64 -27.63
N PHE A 518 9.12 10.33 -26.82
CA PHE A 518 8.38 9.75 -25.70
C PHE A 518 7.23 8.84 -26.16
N GLY A 519 6.51 9.21 -27.22
CA GLY A 519 5.49 8.34 -27.83
C GLY A 519 6.08 7.01 -28.30
N SER A 520 7.24 7.05 -28.97
CA SER A 520 7.93 5.84 -29.43
C SER A 520 8.36 4.90 -28.28
N GLU A 521 8.78 5.47 -27.14
CA GLU A 521 9.13 4.74 -25.93
C GLU A 521 7.89 4.07 -25.31
N ALA A 522 6.76 4.79 -25.25
CA ALA A 522 5.49 4.24 -24.77
C ALA A 522 5.01 3.08 -25.66
N CYS A 523 5.09 3.24 -26.99
CA CYS A 523 4.79 2.18 -27.94
C CYS A 523 5.65 0.93 -27.70
N ASN A 524 6.97 1.08 -27.62
CA ASN A 524 7.87 -0.06 -27.40
C ASN A 524 7.56 -0.78 -26.08
N THR A 525 7.25 -0.02 -25.03
CA THR A 525 6.86 -0.56 -23.72
C THR A 525 5.55 -1.34 -23.81
N LEU A 526 4.53 -0.80 -24.48
CA LEU A 526 3.25 -1.51 -24.70
C LEU A 526 3.46 -2.82 -25.47
N VAL A 527 4.27 -2.82 -26.52
CA VAL A 527 4.57 -4.04 -27.32
C VAL A 527 5.29 -5.09 -26.48
N ALA A 528 6.25 -4.66 -25.65
CA ALA A 528 6.95 -5.56 -24.74
C ALA A 528 6.00 -6.17 -23.70
N ALA A 529 5.10 -5.36 -23.13
CA ALA A 529 4.11 -5.79 -22.17
C ALA A 529 3.10 -6.79 -22.76
N MET A 530 2.70 -6.65 -24.02
CA MET A 530 1.80 -7.59 -24.71
C MET A 530 2.39 -9.01 -24.83
N THR A 531 3.72 -9.15 -24.75
CA THR A 531 4.40 -10.45 -24.74
C THR A 531 4.82 -10.93 -23.36
N ASP A 532 4.68 -10.09 -22.33
CA ASP A 532 5.12 -10.40 -20.99
C ASP A 532 4.06 -11.24 -20.25
N PRO A 533 4.40 -12.42 -19.69
CA PRO A 533 3.49 -13.23 -18.90
C PRO A 533 2.82 -12.48 -17.73
N ARG A 534 3.46 -11.40 -17.22
CA ARG A 534 2.91 -10.56 -16.13
C ARG A 534 1.58 -9.91 -16.48
N TYR A 535 1.37 -9.62 -17.77
CA TYR A 535 0.18 -8.97 -18.31
C TYR A 535 -0.69 -9.92 -19.14
N ALA A 536 -0.47 -11.23 -19.01
CA ALA A 536 -1.32 -12.24 -19.63
C ALA A 536 -2.79 -12.04 -19.21
N GLY A 537 -3.69 -11.98 -20.20
CA GLY A 537 -5.11 -11.70 -19.98
C GLY A 537 -5.50 -10.21 -19.98
N VAL A 538 -4.57 -9.30 -20.30
CA VAL A 538 -4.91 -7.88 -20.60
C VAL A 538 -5.21 -7.73 -22.08
N VAL A 539 -6.40 -7.20 -22.40
CA VAL A 539 -6.76 -6.83 -23.77
C VAL A 539 -6.55 -5.34 -23.96
N VAL A 540 -5.83 -4.96 -25.02
CA VAL A 540 -5.52 -3.55 -25.30
C VAL A 540 -6.36 -3.10 -26.49
N VAL A 541 -7.02 -1.97 -26.34
CA VAL A 541 -7.83 -1.32 -27.36
C VAL A 541 -7.28 0.06 -27.61
N ILE A 542 -6.82 0.34 -28.83
CA ILE A 542 -6.39 1.67 -29.26
C ILE A 542 -7.48 2.33 -30.09
N ALA A 543 -7.78 3.59 -29.83
CA ALA A 543 -8.81 4.34 -30.53
C ALA A 543 -8.23 5.61 -31.18
N GLY A 544 -8.76 5.96 -32.36
CA GLY A 544 -8.34 7.16 -33.09
C GLY A 544 -9.00 7.29 -34.47
N TYR A 545 -8.55 8.26 -35.25
CA TYR A 545 -8.99 8.43 -36.62
C TYR A 545 -8.33 7.39 -37.53
N PRO A 546 -9.02 6.92 -38.60
CA PRO A 546 -8.49 5.87 -39.47
C PRO A 546 -7.08 6.17 -40.00
N LYS A 547 -6.86 7.38 -40.54
CA LYS A 547 -5.57 7.78 -41.11
C LYS A 547 -4.47 7.88 -40.05
N ASP A 548 -4.77 8.50 -38.92
CA ASP A 548 -3.77 8.74 -37.87
C ASP A 548 -3.35 7.44 -37.17
N ILE A 549 -4.27 6.47 -37.06
CA ILE A 549 -3.95 5.13 -36.57
C ILE A 549 -3.11 4.36 -37.59
N ASP A 550 -3.42 4.44 -38.88
CA ASP A 550 -2.60 3.81 -39.93
C ASP A 550 -1.15 4.35 -39.92
N ASP A 551 -0.99 5.66 -39.77
CA ASP A 551 0.32 6.32 -39.66
C ASP A 551 1.06 5.87 -38.39
N MET A 552 0.37 5.80 -37.25
CA MET A 552 0.95 5.29 -35.99
C MET A 552 1.40 3.82 -36.11
N LEU A 553 0.58 2.96 -36.73
CA LEU A 553 0.90 1.55 -36.92
C LEU A 553 2.07 1.36 -37.89
N ALA A 554 2.31 2.30 -38.79
CA ALA A 554 3.47 2.31 -39.68
C ALA A 554 4.79 2.61 -38.95
N CYS A 555 4.74 3.31 -37.81
CA CYS A 555 5.94 3.63 -37.02
C CYS A 555 6.61 2.40 -36.38
N ASN A 556 5.87 1.32 -36.11
CA ASN A 556 6.42 0.11 -35.52
C ASN A 556 5.75 -1.18 -36.03
N ALA A 557 6.54 -2.03 -36.69
CA ALA A 557 6.08 -3.33 -37.20
C ALA A 557 5.49 -4.25 -36.09
N GLY A 558 5.95 -4.12 -34.85
CA GLY A 558 5.47 -4.87 -33.69
C GLY A 558 4.01 -4.58 -33.33
N PHE A 559 3.55 -3.33 -33.52
CA PHE A 559 2.14 -2.94 -33.33
C PHE A 559 1.25 -3.60 -34.37
N LYS A 560 1.59 -3.45 -35.65
CA LYS A 560 0.78 -3.99 -36.77
C LYS A 560 0.52 -5.49 -36.68
N SER A 561 1.47 -6.25 -36.12
CA SER A 561 1.33 -7.71 -35.93
C SER A 561 0.43 -8.13 -34.76
N ARG A 562 0.27 -7.29 -33.73
CA ARG A 562 -0.41 -7.61 -32.46
C ARG A 562 -1.85 -7.11 -32.42
N PHE A 563 -2.14 -6.05 -33.16
CA PHE A 563 -3.50 -5.52 -33.33
C PHE A 563 -4.17 -6.18 -34.54
N THR A 564 -4.84 -7.30 -34.29
CA THR A 564 -5.42 -8.19 -35.31
C THR A 564 -6.83 -7.80 -35.73
N HIS A 565 -7.53 -7.02 -34.89
CA HIS A 565 -8.94 -6.70 -35.09
C HIS A 565 -9.18 -5.20 -35.20
N THR A 566 -9.89 -4.77 -36.25
CA THR A 566 -10.30 -3.38 -36.43
C THR A 566 -11.83 -3.27 -36.42
N LEU A 567 -12.36 -2.42 -35.54
CA LEU A 567 -13.78 -2.04 -35.48
C LEU A 567 -13.93 -0.61 -35.98
N ASP A 568 -14.81 -0.44 -36.97
CA ASP A 568 -15.07 0.85 -37.60
C ASP A 568 -16.40 1.44 -37.08
N PHE A 569 -16.33 2.69 -36.63
CA PHE A 569 -17.41 3.43 -36.00
C PHE A 569 -17.83 4.58 -36.92
N PRO A 570 -18.87 4.39 -37.76
CA PRO A 570 -19.29 5.39 -38.72
C PRO A 570 -19.91 6.62 -38.03
N ASP A 571 -19.80 7.77 -38.68
CA ASP A 571 -20.49 8.98 -38.25
C ASP A 571 -22.01 8.80 -38.31
N TRP A 572 -22.68 9.45 -37.35
CA TRP A 572 -24.12 9.55 -37.24
C TRP A 572 -24.65 10.39 -38.40
N ASP A 573 -25.83 10.03 -38.92
CA ASP A 573 -26.54 10.94 -39.80
C ASP A 573 -27.37 11.98 -39.03
N VAL A 574 -27.90 12.94 -39.77
CA VAL A 574 -28.76 13.99 -39.22
C VAL A 574 -29.99 13.40 -38.51
N ASN A 575 -30.58 12.31 -39.03
CA ASN A 575 -31.74 11.68 -38.41
C ASN A 575 -31.37 11.04 -37.06
N ASP A 576 -30.21 10.37 -36.97
CA ASP A 576 -29.68 9.77 -35.76
C ASP A 576 -29.49 10.86 -34.67
N CYS A 577 -28.93 12.01 -35.03
CA CYS A 577 -28.75 13.15 -34.12
C CYS A 577 -30.08 13.72 -33.62
N VAL A 578 -31.05 13.93 -34.54
CA VAL A 578 -32.38 14.44 -34.19
C VAL A 578 -33.13 13.44 -33.30
N GLN A 579 -33.09 12.14 -33.65
CA GLN A 579 -33.73 11.09 -32.87
C GLN A 579 -33.16 11.02 -31.46
N CYS A 580 -31.82 11.06 -31.33
CA CYS A 580 -31.15 11.08 -30.02
C CYS A 580 -31.60 12.28 -29.16
N PHE A 581 -31.72 13.46 -29.79
CA PHE A 581 -32.22 14.66 -29.11
C PHE A 581 -33.68 14.50 -28.66
N LEU A 582 -34.56 13.98 -29.52
CA LEU A 582 -35.98 13.78 -29.22
C LEU A 582 -36.21 12.71 -28.15
N GLU A 583 -35.43 11.63 -28.14
CA GLU A 583 -35.45 10.62 -27.08
C GLU A 583 -35.07 11.23 -25.73
N ARG A 584 -34.07 12.12 -25.72
CA ARG A 584 -33.67 12.86 -24.51
C ARG A 584 -34.76 13.80 -24.01
N ILE A 585 -35.49 14.47 -24.90
CA ILE A 585 -36.69 15.27 -24.57
C ILE A 585 -37.70 14.40 -23.83
N LYS A 586 -38.06 13.23 -24.41
CA LYS A 586 -39.02 12.29 -23.82
C LYS A 586 -38.55 11.79 -22.45
N MET A 587 -37.31 11.35 -22.33
CA MET A 587 -36.75 10.83 -21.07
C MET A 587 -36.72 11.86 -19.95
N LYS A 588 -36.41 13.12 -20.26
CA LYS A 588 -36.35 14.22 -19.29
C LYS A 588 -37.72 14.88 -19.04
N GLY A 589 -38.78 14.40 -19.71
CA GLY A 589 -40.14 14.92 -19.61
C GLY A 589 -40.28 16.34 -20.11
N PHE A 590 -39.54 16.71 -21.16
CA PHE A 590 -39.74 17.98 -21.87
C PHE A 590 -40.74 17.79 -23.01
N GLU A 591 -41.39 18.89 -23.41
CA GLU A 591 -42.14 19.00 -24.65
C GLU A 591 -41.33 19.80 -25.69
N ILE A 592 -41.64 19.63 -26.97
CA ILE A 592 -41.05 20.41 -28.06
C ILE A 592 -42.16 21.17 -28.81
N ALA A 593 -41.85 22.36 -29.32
CA ALA A 593 -42.76 23.08 -30.19
C ALA A 593 -43.02 22.34 -31.51
N ASP A 594 -44.21 22.54 -32.08
CA ASP A 594 -44.54 22.05 -33.41
C ASP A 594 -43.54 22.67 -34.40
N GLY A 595 -42.85 21.86 -35.23
CA GLY A 595 -41.76 22.34 -36.11
C GLY A 595 -40.36 22.34 -35.49
N GLY A 596 -40.21 22.11 -34.18
CA GLY A 596 -38.90 22.05 -33.53
C GLY A 596 -37.98 20.93 -34.05
N ALA A 597 -38.55 19.82 -34.51
CA ALA A 597 -37.79 18.73 -35.14
C ALA A 597 -37.16 19.15 -36.48
N ASP A 598 -37.85 19.97 -37.28
CA ASP A 598 -37.36 20.47 -38.56
C ASP A 598 -36.20 21.46 -38.36
N ILE A 599 -36.26 22.28 -37.31
CA ILE A 599 -35.17 23.19 -36.91
C ILE A 599 -33.93 22.39 -36.51
N LEU A 600 -34.10 21.33 -35.72
CA LEU A 600 -33.00 20.44 -35.35
C LEU A 600 -32.41 19.75 -36.58
N HIS A 601 -33.24 19.29 -37.52
CA HIS A 601 -32.78 18.65 -38.76
C HIS A 601 -31.93 19.59 -39.60
N LYS A 602 -32.40 20.82 -39.80
CA LYS A 602 -31.64 21.87 -40.50
C LYS A 602 -30.33 22.19 -39.77
N GLY A 603 -30.39 22.41 -38.45
CA GLY A 603 -29.23 22.78 -37.64
C GLY A 603 -28.15 21.70 -37.60
N PHE A 604 -28.53 20.43 -37.41
CA PHE A 604 -27.58 19.32 -37.46
C PHE A 604 -27.05 19.06 -38.88
N GLY A 605 -27.85 19.27 -39.92
CA GLY A 605 -27.39 19.20 -41.31
C GLY A 605 -26.31 20.24 -41.63
N GLU A 606 -26.47 21.47 -41.15
CA GLU A 606 -25.45 22.52 -41.28
C GLU A 606 -24.21 22.23 -40.43
N LEU A 607 -24.37 21.69 -39.20
CA LEU A 607 -23.25 21.30 -38.35
C LEU A 607 -22.44 20.12 -38.93
N GLN A 608 -23.10 19.14 -39.55
CA GLN A 608 -22.45 17.99 -40.17
C GLN A 608 -21.63 18.38 -41.40
N ALA A 609 -22.01 19.46 -42.09
CA ALA A 609 -21.25 20.00 -43.22
C ALA A 609 -19.99 20.78 -42.81
N LEU A 610 -19.81 21.05 -41.51
CA LEU A 610 -18.62 21.74 -40.97
C LEU A 610 -17.55 20.74 -40.54
N ASP A 611 -16.29 21.17 -40.59
CA ASP A 611 -15.16 20.38 -40.10
C ASP A 611 -15.24 20.23 -38.58
N GLY A 612 -14.91 19.03 -38.07
CA GLY A 612 -14.91 18.74 -36.62
C GLY A 612 -16.28 18.38 -36.03
N PHE A 613 -17.22 17.86 -36.84
CA PHE A 613 -18.47 17.30 -36.34
C PHE A 613 -18.22 16.15 -35.34
N GLY A 614 -18.82 16.26 -34.15
CA GLY A 614 -18.54 15.44 -32.97
C GLY A 614 -19.64 14.45 -32.60
N ASN A 615 -20.57 14.13 -33.51
CA ASN A 615 -21.66 13.17 -33.33
C ASN A 615 -22.44 13.41 -32.01
N ALA A 616 -22.44 12.46 -31.07
CA ALA A 616 -23.12 12.61 -29.77
C ALA A 616 -22.65 13.84 -28.97
N ARG A 617 -21.36 14.25 -29.09
CA ARG A 617 -20.84 15.46 -28.42
C ARG A 617 -21.53 16.72 -28.94
N ASP A 618 -21.87 16.77 -30.22
CA ASP A 618 -22.59 17.90 -30.82
C ASP A 618 -24.06 17.92 -30.43
N VAL A 619 -24.69 16.74 -30.35
CA VAL A 619 -26.04 16.62 -29.78
C VAL A 619 -26.07 17.11 -28.33
N ASP A 620 -25.05 16.78 -27.53
CA ASP A 620 -24.89 17.27 -26.15
C ASP A 620 -24.64 18.78 -26.08
N ALA A 621 -23.86 19.33 -27.00
CA ALA A 621 -23.62 20.76 -27.10
C ALA A 621 -24.92 21.51 -27.43
N VAL A 622 -25.67 21.07 -28.46
CA VAL A 622 -26.96 21.65 -28.84
C VAL A 622 -27.95 21.54 -27.67
N TRP A 623 -27.97 20.41 -26.96
CA TRP A 623 -28.86 20.20 -25.80
C TRP A 623 -28.57 21.19 -24.68
N ARG A 624 -27.29 21.37 -24.31
CA ARG A 624 -26.88 22.32 -23.27
C ARG A 624 -27.22 23.75 -23.67
N ALA A 625 -26.92 24.14 -24.91
CA ALA A 625 -27.25 25.46 -25.44
C ALA A 625 -28.77 25.71 -25.41
N THR A 626 -29.58 24.73 -25.86
CA THR A 626 -31.04 24.82 -25.82
C THR A 626 -31.57 24.97 -24.39
N CYS A 627 -31.02 24.21 -23.43
CA CYS A 627 -31.38 24.35 -22.01
C CYS A 627 -31.07 25.74 -21.46
N ARG A 628 -29.92 26.31 -21.84
CA ARG A 628 -29.50 27.66 -21.44
C ARG A 628 -30.42 28.73 -22.02
N PHE A 629 -30.72 28.69 -23.33
CA PHE A 629 -31.65 29.65 -23.95
C PHE A 629 -33.04 29.55 -23.36
N ARG A 630 -33.53 28.33 -23.13
CA ARG A 630 -34.78 28.12 -22.39
C ARG A 630 -34.74 28.73 -20.99
N ALA A 631 -33.66 28.55 -20.24
CA ALA A 631 -33.55 29.12 -18.89
C ALA A 631 -33.64 30.65 -18.91
N SER A 632 -32.93 31.29 -19.84
CA SER A 632 -33.01 32.74 -20.05
C SER A 632 -34.43 33.20 -20.43
N ARG A 633 -35.11 32.48 -21.33
CA ARG A 633 -36.50 32.76 -21.73
C ARG A 633 -37.48 32.60 -20.57
N VAL A 634 -37.38 31.51 -19.81
CA VAL A 634 -38.26 31.21 -18.68
C VAL A 634 -38.17 32.30 -17.60
N ILE A 635 -36.96 32.80 -17.30
CA ILE A 635 -36.77 33.92 -16.36
C ILE A 635 -37.38 35.20 -16.93
N ALA A 636 -37.20 35.49 -18.22
CA ALA A 636 -37.70 36.71 -18.84
C ALA A 636 -39.23 36.76 -18.98
N CYS A 637 -39.89 35.61 -19.21
CA CYS A 637 -41.32 35.54 -19.52
C CYS A 637 -42.17 34.86 -18.43
N ASN A 638 -41.57 34.41 -17.33
CA ASN A 638 -42.22 33.67 -16.24
C ASN A 638 -43.04 32.45 -16.73
N ASP A 639 -42.49 31.71 -17.71
CA ASP A 639 -43.12 30.53 -18.28
C ASP A 639 -42.72 29.26 -17.51
N GLY A 640 -43.65 28.69 -16.75
CA GLY A 640 -43.43 27.48 -15.96
C GLY A 640 -43.45 26.17 -16.76
N ARG A 641 -43.75 26.19 -18.07
CA ARG A 641 -43.89 24.97 -18.87
C ARG A 641 -42.54 24.36 -19.19
N LYS A 642 -42.45 23.04 -19.10
CA LYS A 642 -41.24 22.28 -19.41
C LYS A 642 -41.14 22.00 -20.92
N ARG A 643 -41.19 23.05 -21.73
CA ARG A 643 -41.22 22.99 -23.20
C ARG A 643 -40.06 23.76 -23.83
N PHE A 644 -39.50 23.25 -24.92
CA PHE A 644 -38.59 23.96 -25.81
C PHE A 644 -39.37 24.62 -26.93
N GLU A 645 -39.22 25.94 -27.07
CA GLU A 645 -39.83 26.69 -28.17
C GLU A 645 -38.89 26.74 -29.38
N GLU A 646 -39.43 27.02 -30.57
CA GLU A 646 -38.66 27.11 -31.82
C GLU A 646 -37.45 28.05 -31.69
N THR A 647 -37.63 29.19 -31.01
CA THR A 647 -36.57 30.19 -30.77
C THR A 647 -35.41 29.64 -29.94
N ASP A 648 -35.69 28.76 -28.97
CA ASP A 648 -34.67 28.19 -28.09
C ASP A 648 -33.74 27.26 -28.90
N LEU A 649 -34.33 26.47 -29.80
CA LEU A 649 -33.63 25.51 -30.67
C LEU A 649 -32.86 26.21 -31.79
N GLN A 650 -33.45 27.25 -32.39
CA GLN A 650 -32.81 28.02 -33.44
C GLN A 650 -31.58 28.77 -32.91
N GLN A 651 -31.70 29.44 -31.77
CA GLN A 651 -30.56 30.14 -31.15
C GLN A 651 -29.44 29.17 -30.76
N ALA A 652 -29.79 27.98 -30.24
CA ALA A 652 -28.81 26.96 -29.88
C ALA A 652 -28.01 26.42 -31.06
N THR A 653 -28.69 26.14 -32.18
CA THR A 653 -28.06 25.62 -33.39
C THR A 653 -27.23 26.70 -34.09
N GLU A 654 -27.77 27.92 -34.23
CA GLU A 654 -27.06 29.06 -34.81
C GLU A 654 -25.80 29.44 -34.03
N GLU A 655 -25.83 29.42 -32.68
CA GLU A 655 -24.64 29.71 -31.87
C GLU A 655 -23.49 28.74 -32.16
N LEU A 656 -23.79 27.44 -32.23
CA LEU A 656 -22.77 26.42 -32.50
C LEU A 656 -22.25 26.50 -33.94
N ILE A 657 -23.13 26.74 -34.93
CA ILE A 657 -22.73 26.95 -36.33
C ILE A 657 -21.85 28.20 -36.46
N ASN A 658 -22.21 29.30 -35.80
CA ASN A 658 -21.45 30.54 -35.82
C ASN A 658 -20.08 30.35 -35.16
N SER A 659 -20.01 29.75 -33.97
CA SER A 659 -18.72 29.51 -33.30
C SER A 659 -17.71 28.76 -34.17
N ARG A 660 -18.16 27.79 -34.97
CA ARG A 660 -17.30 26.99 -35.86
C ARG A 660 -16.98 27.67 -37.18
N SER A 661 -17.93 28.38 -37.77
CA SER A 661 -17.70 29.15 -39.01
C SER A 661 -16.75 30.33 -38.80
N PHE A 662 -16.80 31.01 -37.63
CA PHE A 662 -15.84 32.05 -37.26
C PHE A 662 -14.42 31.52 -36.98
N ALA A 663 -14.28 30.29 -36.46
CA ALA A 663 -12.97 29.65 -36.28
C ALA A 663 -12.24 29.40 -37.62
N LYS A 664 -12.99 29.04 -38.67
CA LYS A 664 -12.48 28.89 -40.05
C LYS A 664 -11.97 30.23 -40.62
N GLY A 665 -12.60 31.34 -40.25
CA GLY A 665 -12.18 32.71 -40.64
C GLY A 665 -10.88 33.19 -39.98
N LYS A 666 -10.60 32.78 -38.73
CA LYS A 666 -9.35 33.14 -38.02
C LYS A 666 -8.13 32.35 -38.49
N GLN A 667 -8.29 31.07 -38.88
CA GLN A 667 -7.19 30.28 -39.46
C GLN A 667 -6.68 30.89 -40.79
N SER A 668 -7.51 31.63 -41.52
CA SER A 668 -7.09 32.35 -42.74
C SER A 668 -6.32 33.66 -42.48
N MET A 669 -6.31 34.20 -41.26
CA MET A 669 -5.58 35.45 -40.92
C MET A 669 -4.32 35.22 -40.07
N ALA A 670 -4.12 34.02 -39.52
CA ALA A 670 -2.95 33.67 -38.73
C ALA A 670 -1.94 32.84 -39.56
N THR A 671 -1.37 33.45 -40.61
CA THR A 671 -0.23 32.84 -41.34
C THR A 671 1.10 33.54 -41.08
N ASN A 672 1.22 34.37 -40.03
CA ASN A 672 2.49 35.02 -39.65
C ASN A 672 2.65 35.15 -38.13
N ALA A 673 2.62 34.04 -37.38
CA ALA A 673 3.10 34.01 -36.00
C ALA A 673 3.80 32.66 -35.72
N THR A 674 4.93 32.71 -35.02
CA THR A 674 5.82 31.58 -34.74
C THR A 674 5.21 30.58 -33.74
N LEU A 675 5.59 29.31 -33.93
CA LEU A 675 5.05 28.11 -33.28
C LEU A 675 5.05 28.15 -31.73
N ASP A 676 5.97 28.90 -31.11
CA ASP A 676 6.05 29.05 -29.65
C ASP A 676 4.87 29.83 -29.05
N GLN A 677 4.22 30.70 -29.82
CA GLN A 677 3.14 31.55 -29.31
C GLN A 677 1.78 30.83 -29.23
N GLN A 678 1.65 29.66 -29.88
CA GLN A 678 0.44 28.81 -29.84
C GLN A 678 0.43 27.82 -28.66
N LEU A 679 1.60 27.48 -28.10
CA LEU A 679 1.70 26.54 -26.98
C LEU A 679 1.28 27.18 -25.64
N GLN A 680 1.48 28.50 -25.46
CA GLN A 680 1.15 29.19 -24.21
C GLN A 680 -0.35 29.53 -24.05
N THR A 681 -1.13 29.56 -25.13
CA THR A 681 -2.57 29.88 -25.06
C THR A 681 -3.45 28.65 -24.80
N SER A 682 -2.88 27.46 -24.83
CA SER A 682 -3.58 26.17 -24.69
C SER A 682 -3.66 25.67 -23.24
N GLN A 683 -2.99 26.33 -22.29
CA GLN A 683 -2.91 25.89 -20.89
C GLN A 683 -4.04 26.42 -19.98
N PHE A 684 -5.03 27.12 -20.51
CA PHE A 684 -6.20 27.57 -19.74
C PHE A 684 -7.49 27.34 -20.53
N MET A 685 -7.93 26.09 -20.62
CA MET A 685 -9.36 25.77 -20.77
C MET A 685 -9.61 24.28 -20.47
N GLU A 686 -10.51 24.05 -19.50
CA GLU A 686 -11.14 22.78 -19.07
C GLU A 686 -10.68 22.17 -17.74
N SER A 687 -11.16 22.78 -16.64
CA SER A 687 -11.85 22.05 -15.57
C SER A 687 -12.72 23.04 -14.76
N GLU A 688 -13.97 23.26 -15.19
CA GLU A 688 -14.97 23.93 -14.34
C GLU A 688 -16.24 23.06 -14.28
N ASP A 689 -16.39 22.36 -13.15
CA ASP A 689 -17.71 22.04 -12.60
C ASP A 689 -17.73 22.51 -11.13
N LEU A 690 -18.30 23.71 -10.96
CA LEU A 690 -19.06 24.26 -9.82
C LEU A 690 -18.74 23.78 -8.39
N ASN A 691 -18.22 24.71 -7.57
CA ASN A 691 -18.70 24.86 -6.19
C ASN A 691 -19.14 26.30 -5.94
N TYR A 692 -20.33 26.44 -5.36
CA TYR A 692 -21.04 27.70 -5.10
C TYR A 692 -20.28 28.54 -4.07
N ASN A 693 -19.92 29.77 -4.43
CA ASN A 693 -19.50 30.81 -3.48
C ASN A 693 -20.75 31.37 -2.76
N LEU A 694 -20.84 31.09 -1.47
CA LEU A 694 -21.49 31.96 -0.49
C LEU A 694 -20.42 32.27 0.56
N PHE A 695 -20.12 33.57 0.73
CA PHE A 695 -19.48 34.28 1.84
C PHE A 695 -18.51 35.33 1.29
N GLU A 696 -19.04 36.56 1.22
CA GLU A 696 -18.26 37.79 1.12
C GLU A 696 -17.44 38.05 2.40
N ASP A 697 -16.40 38.86 2.20
CA ASP A 697 -15.59 39.60 3.17
C ASP A 697 -14.35 38.91 3.78
N ALA A 698 -13.19 39.21 3.18
CA ALA A 698 -11.89 39.27 3.87
C ALA A 698 -10.99 40.36 3.26
N PRO A 699 -10.10 40.98 4.07
CA PRO A 699 -9.70 42.39 3.94
C PRO A 699 -8.47 42.62 3.06
N GLN A 700 -8.34 43.86 2.57
CA GLN A 700 -7.19 44.36 1.82
C GLN A 700 -5.90 44.30 2.66
N ILE A 701 -4.86 43.64 2.14
CA ILE A 701 -3.50 43.67 2.71
C ILE A 701 -2.70 44.77 2.03
N THR A 702 -2.27 45.70 2.87
CA THR A 702 -1.41 46.85 2.62
C THR A 702 -0.01 46.43 2.15
N GLN A 703 0.54 47.16 1.18
CA GLN A 703 1.93 47.05 0.72
C GLN A 703 2.93 47.28 1.86
N MET A 704 4.05 46.55 1.84
CA MET A 704 5.25 46.84 2.62
C MET A 704 6.50 46.87 1.72
N PRO A 705 7.55 47.65 2.10
CA PRO A 705 8.47 48.27 1.15
C PRO A 705 9.78 47.50 0.93
N GLU A 706 10.43 47.83 -0.19
CA GLU A 706 11.80 47.46 -0.56
C GLU A 706 12.84 47.82 0.52
N LYS A 707 13.72 46.86 0.82
CA LYS A 707 15.12 47.10 1.16
C LYS A 707 15.94 45.85 0.86
N VAL A 708 16.76 45.94 -0.19
CA VAL A 708 17.79 44.96 -0.54
C VAL A 708 19.09 45.42 0.13
N GLU A 709 19.64 44.60 1.03
CA GLU A 709 21.04 44.71 1.48
C GLU A 709 21.88 43.69 0.71
N GLU A 710 22.87 44.18 -0.05
CA GLU A 710 23.91 43.39 -0.69
C GLU A 710 24.83 42.75 0.36
N VAL A 711 25.04 41.43 0.29
CA VAL A 711 26.10 40.74 1.03
C VAL A 711 27.12 40.21 0.02
N ARG A 712 28.36 40.69 0.16
CA ARG A 712 29.55 40.28 -0.60
C ARG A 712 29.90 38.81 -0.32
N ALA A 713 30.26 38.09 -1.38
CA ALA A 713 30.89 36.77 -1.30
C ALA A 713 32.36 36.90 -0.85
N GLU A 714 32.75 36.12 0.16
CA GLU A 714 34.15 35.87 0.52
C GLU A 714 34.59 34.52 -0.09
N GLU A 715 35.75 34.53 -0.74
CA GLU A 715 36.40 33.40 -1.41
C GLU A 715 36.95 32.40 -0.38
N VAL A 716 36.75 31.10 -0.62
CA VAL A 716 37.34 30.01 0.19
C VAL A 716 38.50 29.37 -0.59
N ASP A 717 39.70 29.51 -0.02
CA ASP A 717 40.95 28.88 -0.43
C ASP A 717 40.84 27.34 -0.46
N THR A 718 41.32 26.73 -1.54
CA THR A 718 41.41 25.26 -1.67
C THR A 718 42.84 24.80 -1.41
N GLU A 719 43.08 24.22 -0.23
CA GLU A 719 44.31 23.50 0.08
C GLU A 719 44.32 22.11 -0.58
N ARG A 720 45.46 21.80 -1.19
CA ARG A 720 45.80 20.55 -1.87
C ARG A 720 45.89 19.38 -0.89
N ILE A 721 45.24 18.25 -1.22
CA ILE A 721 45.57 16.94 -0.66
C ILE A 721 46.38 16.14 -1.69
N ASP A 722 47.57 15.78 -1.23
CA ASP A 722 48.64 15.01 -1.85
C ASP A 722 48.20 13.55 -2.10
N THR A 723 48.41 13.03 -3.31
CA THR A 723 48.30 11.59 -3.59
C THR A 723 49.61 11.11 -4.21
N GLY A 724 50.33 10.33 -3.41
CA GLY A 724 51.65 9.80 -3.72
C GLY A 724 51.68 8.75 -4.84
N GLU A 725 52.75 8.90 -5.61
CA GLU A 725 53.46 8.01 -6.53
C GLU A 725 53.26 6.48 -6.38
N TYR A 726 52.95 5.85 -7.53
CA TYR A 726 53.57 4.57 -7.92
C TYR A 726 54.27 4.76 -9.26
N ALA A 727 55.58 4.54 -9.27
CA ALA A 727 56.46 4.69 -10.42
C ALA A 727 56.32 3.55 -11.44
N SER A 728 56.38 3.86 -12.73
CA SER A 728 57.20 3.09 -13.68
C SER A 728 57.55 3.86 -14.96
N GLN A 729 58.86 4.06 -15.10
CA GLN A 729 59.69 4.00 -16.31
C GLN A 729 59.38 4.89 -17.52
N GLY A 730 60.38 5.74 -17.81
CA GLY A 730 60.37 6.77 -18.84
C GLY A 730 60.27 6.28 -20.28
N VAL A 731 59.59 7.11 -21.08
CA VAL A 731 59.85 7.33 -22.50
C VAL A 731 59.95 8.84 -22.70
N LEU A 732 61.08 9.28 -23.26
CA LEU A 732 61.32 10.68 -23.65
C LEU A 732 60.24 11.14 -24.65
N GLN A 733 59.44 12.14 -24.29
CA GLN A 733 58.61 12.87 -25.25
C GLN A 733 59.33 14.13 -25.73
N PRO A 734 59.34 14.43 -27.05
CA PRO A 734 59.99 15.62 -27.58
C PRO A 734 59.18 16.90 -27.30
N ALA A 735 59.88 18.02 -27.16
CA ALA A 735 59.41 19.32 -26.68
C ALA A 735 58.43 20.09 -27.61
N ASN A 736 57.76 19.41 -28.53
CA ASN A 736 56.61 19.93 -29.29
C ASN A 736 55.75 18.69 -29.54
N GLY A 737 54.60 18.56 -28.85
CA GLY A 737 53.75 17.36 -28.79
C GLY A 737 53.12 16.94 -30.12
N ARG A 738 53.96 16.65 -31.11
CA ARG A 738 53.64 16.23 -32.47
C ARG A 738 54.35 14.90 -32.71
N ASP A 739 53.58 13.86 -32.97
CA ASP A 739 54.13 12.54 -33.27
C ASP A 739 54.83 12.53 -34.62
N SER A 740 56.04 11.95 -34.65
CA SER A 740 56.83 11.80 -35.87
C SER A 740 56.14 10.80 -36.81
N GLY A 741 55.49 11.30 -37.86
CA GLY A 741 54.78 10.50 -38.86
C GLY A 741 53.46 11.09 -39.34
N VAL A 742 52.93 12.12 -38.67
CA VAL A 742 51.64 12.75 -39.03
C VAL A 742 51.88 13.93 -39.99
N SER A 743 51.24 13.88 -41.16
CA SER A 743 51.30 14.95 -42.16
C SER A 743 50.68 16.26 -41.63
N ASP A 744 51.14 17.40 -42.14
CA ASP A 744 50.67 18.73 -41.70
C ASP A 744 49.15 18.91 -41.84
N ALA A 745 48.54 18.27 -42.83
CA ALA A 745 47.10 18.31 -43.06
C ALA A 745 46.32 17.54 -41.98
N VAL A 746 46.78 16.33 -41.64
CA VAL A 746 46.13 15.48 -40.61
C VAL A 746 46.32 16.08 -39.21
N TRP A 747 47.47 16.71 -38.96
CA TRP A 747 47.72 17.40 -37.70
C TRP A 747 46.79 18.61 -37.49
N ALA A 748 46.55 19.40 -38.55
CA ALA A 748 45.61 20.52 -38.49
C ALA A 748 44.17 20.05 -38.26
N GLU A 749 43.76 18.94 -38.88
CA GLU A 749 42.43 18.36 -38.73
C GLU A 749 42.19 17.83 -37.30
N LEU A 750 43.19 17.17 -36.71
CA LEU A 750 43.13 16.71 -35.31
C LEU A 750 43.06 17.86 -34.30
N GLN A 751 43.75 18.98 -34.56
CA GLN A 751 43.67 20.17 -33.70
C GLN A 751 42.29 20.84 -33.80
N MET A 752 41.69 20.89 -34.99
CA MET A 752 40.33 21.39 -35.17
C MET A 752 39.28 20.48 -34.50
N ALA A 753 39.44 19.16 -34.61
CA ALA A 753 38.57 18.21 -33.94
C ALA A 753 38.63 18.34 -32.40
N LYS A 754 39.84 18.50 -31.85
CA LYS A 754 40.04 18.71 -30.41
C LYS A 754 39.39 20.01 -29.91
N GLN A 755 39.52 21.10 -30.67
CA GLN A 755 38.87 22.37 -30.33
C GLN A 755 37.34 22.32 -30.46
N ALA A 756 36.81 21.52 -31.39
CA ALA A 756 35.37 21.31 -31.53
C ALA A 756 34.81 20.48 -30.37
N GLU A 757 35.53 19.44 -29.94
CA GLU A 757 35.18 18.61 -28.79
C GLU A 757 35.21 19.41 -27.47
N GLU A 758 36.22 20.25 -27.28
CA GLU A 758 36.33 21.11 -26.09
C GLU A 758 35.17 22.12 -26.00
N LYS A 759 34.79 22.75 -27.13
CA LYS A 759 33.60 23.62 -27.19
C LYS A 759 32.29 22.86 -26.96
N TYR A 760 32.21 21.61 -27.40
CA TYR A 760 31.04 20.77 -27.17
C TYR A 760 30.90 20.41 -25.69
N LEU A 761 32.00 20.02 -25.04
CA LEU A 761 32.06 19.76 -23.60
C LEU A 761 31.70 20.99 -22.77
N GLU A 762 32.21 22.16 -23.13
CA GLU A 762 31.90 23.42 -22.43
C GLU A 762 30.40 23.77 -22.55
N LYS A 763 29.79 23.52 -23.71
CA LYS A 763 28.35 23.69 -23.92
C LYS A 763 27.53 22.69 -23.08
N CYS A 764 27.94 21.42 -23.04
CA CYS A 764 27.29 20.41 -22.21
C CYS A 764 27.37 20.75 -20.72
N LEU A 765 28.52 21.21 -20.24
CA LEU A 765 28.71 21.63 -18.85
C LEU A 765 27.82 22.83 -18.51
N ALA A 766 27.74 23.83 -19.40
CA ALA A 766 26.86 24.98 -19.22
C ALA A 766 25.38 24.57 -19.14
N GLU A 767 24.93 23.69 -20.05
CA GLU A 767 23.57 23.13 -20.02
C GLU A 767 23.31 22.31 -18.74
N GLU A 768 24.31 21.60 -18.22
CA GLU A 768 24.20 20.83 -16.99
C GLU A 768 24.11 21.72 -15.75
N THR A 769 24.91 22.80 -15.68
CA THR A 769 24.82 23.77 -14.59
C THR A 769 23.48 24.51 -14.56
N GLU A 770 22.93 24.86 -15.73
CA GLU A 770 21.61 25.49 -15.81
C GLU A 770 20.49 24.51 -15.41
N ARG A 771 20.63 23.22 -15.76
CA ARG A 771 19.70 22.17 -15.31
C ARG A 771 19.71 22.00 -13.79
N MET A 772 20.89 21.98 -13.15
CA MET A 772 20.98 21.88 -11.70
C MET A 772 20.30 23.08 -11.01
N ARG A 773 20.40 24.27 -11.62
CA ARG A 773 19.78 25.48 -11.10
C ARG A 773 18.26 25.44 -11.19
N ILE A 774 17.70 25.05 -12.33
CA ILE A 774 16.26 24.87 -12.52
C ILE A 774 15.70 23.80 -11.57
N GLN A 775 16.44 22.71 -11.36
CA GLN A 775 16.06 21.63 -10.45
C GLN A 775 15.96 22.13 -9.00
N ALA A 776 16.92 22.94 -8.54
CA ALA A 776 16.88 23.55 -7.21
C ALA A 776 15.67 24.49 -7.04
N ASP A 777 15.35 25.30 -8.05
CA ASP A 777 14.20 26.21 -8.01
C ASP A 777 12.86 25.45 -7.93
N ILE A 778 12.74 24.31 -8.62
CA ILE A 778 11.55 23.43 -8.55
C ILE A 778 11.43 22.80 -7.16
N GLU A 779 12.53 22.33 -6.58
CA GLU A 779 12.55 21.73 -5.24
C GLU A 779 12.13 22.74 -4.17
N ASP A 780 12.62 23.98 -4.27
CA ASP A 780 12.21 25.06 -3.37
C ASP A 780 10.73 25.45 -3.54
N GLN A 781 10.21 25.49 -4.76
CA GLN A 781 8.77 25.71 -5.01
C GLN A 781 7.91 24.59 -4.40
N LEU A 782 8.30 23.34 -4.59
CA LEU A 782 7.56 22.18 -4.06
C LEU A 782 7.54 22.21 -2.52
N ARG A 783 8.66 22.61 -1.91
CA ARG A 783 8.79 22.77 -0.46
C ARG A 783 7.88 23.86 0.09
N LEU A 784 7.78 24.99 -0.61
CA LEU A 784 6.87 26.08 -0.24
C LEU A 784 5.39 25.67 -0.34
N GLU A 785 5.03 24.90 -1.38
CA GLU A 785 3.68 24.38 -1.55
C GLU A 785 3.29 23.36 -0.47
N GLN A 786 4.22 22.50 -0.07
CA GLN A 786 4.04 21.56 1.04
C GLN A 786 3.78 22.30 2.36
N LEU A 787 4.61 23.29 2.68
CA LEU A 787 4.44 24.11 3.89
C LEU A 787 3.11 24.88 3.89
N ALA A 788 2.67 25.37 2.72
CA ALA A 788 1.37 26.03 2.58
C ALA A 788 0.20 25.06 2.82
N THR A 789 0.31 23.83 2.32
CA THR A 789 -0.69 22.77 2.51
C THR A 789 -0.78 22.35 3.98
N GLU A 790 0.35 22.12 4.64
CA GLU A 790 0.41 21.80 6.07
C GLU A 790 -0.20 22.90 6.94
N ALA A 791 0.11 24.17 6.64
CA ALA A 791 -0.46 25.32 7.35
C ALA A 791 -1.98 25.41 7.16
N TYR A 792 -2.48 25.12 5.94
CA TYR A 792 -3.91 25.07 5.67
C TYR A 792 -4.61 23.95 6.45
N GLU A 793 -4.05 22.74 6.47
CA GLU A 793 -4.60 21.63 7.24
C GLU A 793 -4.62 21.89 8.74
N GLN A 794 -3.56 22.53 9.28
CA GLN A 794 -3.51 22.93 10.67
C GLN A 794 -4.63 23.92 11.02
N LYS A 795 -4.84 24.93 10.16
CA LYS A 795 -5.92 25.91 10.34
C LYS A 795 -7.31 25.26 10.27
N MET A 796 -7.50 24.28 9.39
CA MET A 796 -8.75 23.52 9.30
C MET A 796 -9.02 22.67 10.55
N ARG A 797 -7.98 22.04 11.11
CA ARG A 797 -8.07 21.30 12.38
C ARG A 797 -8.46 22.22 13.55
N GLU A 798 -7.85 23.40 13.65
CA GLU A 798 -8.20 24.39 14.68
C GLU A 798 -9.67 24.83 14.60
N LEU A 799 -10.15 25.13 13.39
CA LEU A 799 -11.54 25.48 13.12
C LEU A 799 -12.51 24.34 13.51
N GLN A 800 -12.13 23.09 13.27
CA GLN A 800 -12.93 21.93 13.61
C GLN A 800 -13.02 21.73 15.12
N ILE A 801 -11.90 21.82 15.84
CA ILE A 801 -11.85 21.78 17.31
C ILE A 801 -12.72 22.91 17.89
N GLN A 802 -12.67 24.11 17.31
CA GLN A 802 -13.48 25.24 17.78
C GLN A 802 -14.99 24.99 17.58
N ARG A 803 -15.40 24.45 16.43
CA ARG A 803 -16.80 24.06 16.17
C ARG A 803 -17.28 22.96 17.13
N GLU A 804 -16.44 21.98 17.41
CA GLU A 804 -16.76 20.90 18.37
C GLU A 804 -16.91 21.44 19.80
N MET A 805 -16.04 22.35 20.23
CA MET A 805 -16.15 23.01 21.53
C MET A 805 -17.45 23.83 21.65
N GLU A 806 -17.83 24.56 20.60
CA GLU A 806 -19.10 25.32 20.59
C GLU A 806 -20.32 24.39 20.59
N ALA A 807 -20.29 23.31 19.81
CA ALA A 807 -21.35 22.30 19.81
C ALA A 807 -21.47 21.59 21.17
N ALA A 808 -20.36 21.28 21.83
CA ALA A 808 -20.34 20.71 23.18
C ALA A 808 -20.94 21.67 24.22
N LYS A 809 -20.59 22.96 24.18
CA LYS A 809 -21.19 24.00 25.02
C LYS A 809 -22.70 24.11 24.80
N LYS A 810 -23.17 24.03 23.54
CA LYS A 810 -24.60 24.08 23.21
C LYS A 810 -25.35 22.86 23.75
N ARG A 811 -24.82 21.65 23.53
CA ARG A 811 -25.38 20.40 24.08
C ARG A 811 -25.43 20.41 25.61
N GLN A 812 -24.41 21.01 26.26
CA GLN A 812 -24.38 21.12 27.72
C GLN A 812 -25.47 22.08 28.24
N LYS A 813 -25.70 23.21 27.57
CA LYS A 813 -26.80 24.15 27.89
C LYS A 813 -28.17 23.50 27.70
N GLU A 814 -28.37 22.76 26.61
CA GLU A 814 -29.61 22.02 26.33
C GLU A 814 -29.90 20.98 27.43
N LYS A 815 -28.89 20.19 27.85
CA LYS A 815 -29.03 19.23 28.95
C LYS A 815 -29.38 19.89 30.29
N ILE A 816 -28.80 21.05 30.60
CA ILE A 816 -29.13 21.80 31.83
C ILE A 816 -30.58 22.31 31.75
N GLN A 817 -31.00 22.82 30.59
CA GLN A 817 -32.37 23.31 30.37
C GLN A 817 -33.42 22.20 30.45
N GLU A 818 -33.12 21.00 29.95
CA GLU A 818 -33.98 19.83 30.06
C GLU A 818 -34.10 19.35 31.53
N ARG A 819 -33.00 19.37 32.28
CA ARG A 819 -32.99 19.06 33.72
C ARG A 819 -33.83 20.02 34.56
N LEU A 820 -33.85 21.30 34.19
CA LEU A 820 -34.72 22.29 34.85
C LEU A 820 -36.20 22.08 34.55
N ARG A 821 -36.55 21.59 33.35
CA ARG A 821 -37.93 21.16 33.07
C ARG A 821 -38.34 19.98 33.94
N ALA A 822 -37.41 19.05 34.21
CA ALA A 822 -37.66 17.89 35.07
C ALA A 822 -37.85 18.24 36.56
N ILE A 823 -37.09 19.22 37.08
CA ILE A 823 -37.25 19.72 38.46
C ILE A 823 -38.55 20.53 38.62
N GLY A 824 -39.05 21.12 37.54
CA GLY A 824 -40.30 21.89 37.57
C GLY A 824 -40.18 23.17 38.41
N LYS A 825 -41.26 23.55 39.10
CA LYS A 825 -41.29 24.74 39.97
C LYS A 825 -40.60 24.45 41.30
N CYS A 826 -40.06 25.47 41.98
CA CYS A 826 -39.47 25.29 43.31
C CYS A 826 -40.52 24.77 44.32
N PRO A 827 -40.13 24.30 45.53
CA PRO A 827 -41.07 23.76 46.54
C PRO A 827 -42.22 24.72 46.91
N MET A 828 -42.05 26.02 46.68
CA MET A 828 -43.05 27.06 46.91
C MET A 828 -43.83 27.47 45.63
N GLY A 829 -43.67 26.74 44.52
CA GLY A 829 -44.44 26.93 43.28
C GLY A 829 -43.92 28.01 42.31
N PHE A 830 -42.72 28.58 42.53
CA PHE A 830 -42.15 29.62 41.67
C PHE A 830 -41.25 29.05 40.57
N VAL A 831 -41.21 29.74 39.42
CA VAL A 831 -40.39 29.39 38.25
C VAL A 831 -38.92 29.77 38.50
N TRP A 832 -37.99 29.02 37.92
CA TRP A 832 -36.55 29.26 38.01
C TRP A 832 -36.07 30.22 36.92
N HIS A 833 -35.10 31.07 37.27
CA HIS A 833 -34.44 32.03 36.39
C HIS A 833 -32.92 31.85 36.43
N ASP A 834 -32.28 31.97 35.26
CA ASP A 834 -30.84 31.89 35.10
C ASP A 834 -30.16 33.16 35.67
N CYS A 835 -29.16 32.96 36.52
CA CYS A 835 -28.35 34.02 37.11
C CYS A 835 -26.85 33.91 36.73
N GLY A 836 -26.51 33.10 35.71
CA GLY A 836 -25.17 32.93 35.16
C GLY A 836 -24.30 31.88 35.86
N ASN A 837 -24.35 31.83 37.21
CA ASN A 837 -23.60 30.84 38.02
C ASN A 837 -24.50 29.79 38.71
N GLY A 838 -25.78 29.77 38.33
CA GLY A 838 -26.83 28.94 38.90
C GLY A 838 -28.21 29.56 38.71
N TRP A 839 -29.22 28.92 39.29
CA TRP A 839 -30.63 29.19 39.04
C TRP A 839 -31.33 29.63 40.31
N ARG A 840 -32.07 30.74 40.24
CA ARG A 840 -32.80 31.31 41.39
C ARG A 840 -34.29 31.33 41.12
N CYS A 841 -35.11 31.02 42.11
CA CYS A 841 -36.56 31.07 41.92
C CYS A 841 -37.04 32.53 41.83
N ALA A 842 -38.16 32.78 41.13
CA ALA A 842 -38.76 34.11 40.99
C ALA A 842 -39.11 34.77 42.34
N GLY A 843 -39.40 33.96 43.36
CA GLY A 843 -39.61 34.43 44.75
C GLY A 843 -38.32 34.78 45.52
N GLY A 844 -37.14 34.57 44.92
CA GLY A 844 -35.84 34.97 45.46
C GLY A 844 -35.28 34.11 46.60
N SER A 845 -36.07 33.20 47.16
CA SER A 845 -35.71 32.44 48.39
C SER A 845 -34.93 31.15 48.15
N HIS A 846 -34.94 30.59 46.94
CA HIS A 846 -34.27 29.32 46.62
C HIS A 846 -33.27 29.51 45.48
N TYR A 847 -32.12 28.85 45.61
CA TYR A 847 -31.02 28.89 44.65
C TYR A 847 -30.45 27.48 44.44
N VAL A 848 -30.13 27.14 43.20
CA VAL A 848 -29.49 25.87 42.82
C VAL A 848 -28.30 26.17 41.93
N SER A 849 -27.10 25.76 42.32
CA SER A 849 -25.92 25.95 41.49
C SER A 849 -25.86 24.97 40.31
N ASP A 850 -25.18 25.36 39.23
CA ASP A 850 -24.94 24.47 38.09
C ASP A 850 -24.16 23.19 38.47
N SER A 851 -23.35 23.27 39.53
CA SER A 851 -22.61 22.13 40.07
C SER A 851 -23.51 21.17 40.84
N GLU A 852 -24.53 21.66 41.55
CA GLU A 852 -25.51 20.82 42.26
C GLU A 852 -26.45 20.11 41.27
N LEU A 853 -26.86 20.78 40.19
CA LEU A 853 -27.58 20.17 39.06
C LEU A 853 -26.78 19.09 38.32
N LYS A 854 -25.46 19.11 38.46
CA LYS A 854 -24.55 18.09 37.90
C LYS A 854 -24.34 16.91 38.85
N LYS A 855 -24.34 17.13 40.17
CA LYS A 855 -24.03 16.10 41.19
C LYS A 855 -25.22 15.22 41.59
N SER A 856 -26.46 15.69 41.48
CA SER A 856 -27.63 15.00 42.02
C SER A 856 -28.06 13.70 41.28
N PHE A 857 -27.36 13.28 40.22
CA PHE A 857 -27.61 12.01 39.51
C PHE A 857 -26.30 11.37 39.00
N SER A 858 -25.32 11.14 39.87
CA SER A 858 -24.15 10.29 39.55
C SER A 858 -24.36 8.82 39.97
N TYR A 859 -25.59 8.31 39.80
CA TYR A 859 -25.92 6.89 39.96
C TYR A 859 -26.96 6.54 38.88
N ASP A 860 -26.49 6.50 37.64
CA ASP A 860 -26.82 5.52 36.61
C ASP A 860 -26.22 6.01 35.27
N MET A 861 -25.32 5.17 34.73
CA MET A 861 -24.41 5.34 33.59
C MET A 861 -23.10 6.10 33.83
#